data_AF-A0A178EWD9-F1
#
_entry.id   AF-A0A178EWD9-F1
#
_cell.length_a   1.000
_cell.length_b   1.000
_cell.length_c   1.000
_cell.angle_alpha   90.00
_cell.angle_beta   90.00
_cell.angle_gamma   90.00
#
_symmetry.space_group_name_H-M   'P 1'
#
loop_
_entity.id
_entity.type
_entity.pdbx_description
1 polymer ?
#
loop_
_entity_poly.entity_id
_entity_poly.type
_entity_poly.pdbx_seq_one_letter_code
_entity_poly.pdbx_strand_id
1 'polypeptide(L)'
;MTVTLSRRETWSLIALSIGCSAILVKNALQDGEPLVASLALSGIAFAASFSLIRWLGNVFIKAGLKGKDMSKLKKIEIPETMGAVVAVVYILTLIVFIPFPFYKELVAATSGGGNRDIPLPVHHVETGRFLHKFPHNKSIVILGIGDDLLDIRWRHKFFIPAFAAVPMLIVYFVDFGVTHVIVPVALQAYLGPSLDLGWLYYVYMAAVAIFCPNSINMLAGINGIEVSQSIAIACLLITNDALFLSPFTPYPHPATDSHLFSIYLLLPFIAVSLALWWHNWYPSKVFVGDTYCYFAGMVFAVVGILGHFSKTLLLLFVPQIFNFLYSTPQLFHLIPCPRHRLPKFNPRTGLMEPSVTEWTRPPHSIIAMGLDLLDKLYLMRVRRNEEGRIIETTNLTLLNLWLLWFGPLREDKLAMHIVGLQLLCGVAALLVRHKLAFRVSLPKAATSARLATMPALDKPPQTLYDKVLKDHIVNEQKDGTILLYIDRHLVHEVTSPQAFEGLKNAGRKVRRPDCTLATVDHNIPTTSRETYKDVAGFVQESDSRLQCMTLEENVKEFGVTYFGLGDKRQGIVHIIGPEQGFTLPGTTVVCGDSHTSTHGAFGALAFGIGTSEVEHVLATQTLITKRSKNMRVQVDGELPPGVSSKDIVLHVIGVIGTAGGTGAVIEFCGSAIRGLSMEARMSICNMSIEAGARAGMIAPDEITFEYLKGRPLAPEYGSAEWKKAVAYWSSLKSDEGAVYDKEVFIDAKDIVPTISWGTSPQDVVPITGVVPGPDDFSDEVKKASCRRALEYMGLTAGTRMEDIPIDKVFIGSCTNARIEDLRVAAHIVEGKKIASNVMRAMIVPGSGLVKRQAESEGLDKTFVDAGFEWREAGCSMCLGMNPDILSPRERCASTSNRNFEGRQGAAGRTHLMSPAMAAAAAIVGKLADVRKLASTIPISQKKSSPKFEIHPEVEDEEELDRILDYPEDNEPHNNTTAEKSSAGLPKFTTLKGIAAHLDRANVDTDAIIPKQFLKTIKRTGLGSALFHPLRYHEDESENPNFVLNKGPYRNAKILVSGENFGCGSSREHAPWALLDFGIKCIIAPSFADIFFNNTFKNGMLPIAIPDAATIQQLAAEADAGRELEVDLVNQRINDAAGNKLADFEVEEFRKHCLINGLDDIGLTMQMESLIRKFEGQRTRETPWLDGSGYLKRQNGNGTGPAMVEAAPVPKTNRGEIKGEPLEW
;
A
#
# COMPACT_ATOMS: atom_id res chain seq x y z
N MET A 1 35.41 49.06 -20.31
CA MET A 1 35.58 47.64 -19.95
C MET A 1 36.81 47.12 -20.71
N THR A 2 37.78 46.45 -20.09
CA THR A 2 38.86 45.80 -20.86
C THR A 2 38.30 44.52 -21.49
N VAL A 3 38.50 44.38 -22.80
CA VAL A 3 38.03 43.22 -23.61
C VAL A 3 38.65 41.92 -23.11
N THR A 4 39.87 42.00 -22.61
CA THR A 4 40.63 40.86 -22.10
C THR A 4 40.35 40.60 -20.62
N LEU A 5 40.21 39.31 -20.29
CA LEU A 5 40.23 38.81 -18.92
C LEU A 5 41.63 39.01 -18.33
N SER A 6 41.73 39.33 -17.05
CA SER A 6 43.01 39.35 -16.35
C SER A 6 43.55 37.92 -16.20
N ARG A 7 44.87 37.78 -16.06
CA ARG A 7 45.52 36.46 -15.90
C ARG A 7 44.92 35.66 -14.74
N ARG A 8 44.56 36.32 -13.64
CA ARG A 8 43.92 35.70 -12.47
C ARG A 8 42.51 35.22 -12.79
N GLU A 9 41.69 36.04 -13.43
CA GLU A 9 40.34 35.66 -13.86
C GLU A 9 40.39 34.48 -14.84
N THR A 10 41.29 34.51 -15.82
CA THR A 10 41.47 33.43 -16.79
C THR A 10 41.77 32.10 -16.10
N TRP A 11 42.73 32.07 -15.18
CA TRP A 11 43.05 30.84 -14.44
C TRP A 11 41.92 30.35 -13.54
N SER A 12 41.22 31.26 -12.85
CA SER A 12 40.08 30.89 -12.00
C SER A 12 38.91 30.31 -12.81
N LEU A 13 38.59 30.90 -13.97
CA LEU A 13 37.51 30.42 -14.82
C LEU A 13 37.87 29.10 -15.52
N ILE A 14 39.13 28.92 -15.93
CA ILE A 14 39.63 27.65 -16.47
C ILE A 14 39.58 26.56 -15.39
N ALA A 15 40.07 26.83 -14.18
CA ALA A 15 40.04 25.88 -13.08
C ALA A 15 38.61 25.44 -12.74
N LEU A 16 37.66 26.39 -12.68
CA LEU A 16 36.24 26.09 -12.47
C LEU A 16 35.68 25.22 -13.60
N SER A 17 35.96 25.58 -14.86
CA SER A 17 35.47 24.83 -16.01
C SER A 17 36.02 23.40 -16.06
N ILE A 18 37.31 23.20 -15.75
CA ILE A 18 37.94 21.88 -15.68
C ILE A 18 37.35 21.05 -14.55
N GLY A 19 37.21 21.62 -13.34
CA GLY A 19 36.62 20.94 -12.19
C GLY A 19 35.18 20.48 -12.47
N CYS A 20 34.34 21.36 -13.01
CA CYS A 20 32.97 21.02 -13.39
C CYS A 20 32.91 19.97 -14.52
N SER A 21 33.79 20.06 -15.52
CA SER A 21 33.84 19.08 -16.61
C SER A 21 34.26 17.69 -16.09
N ALA A 22 35.21 17.62 -15.16
CA ALA A 22 35.60 16.36 -14.51
C ALA A 22 34.44 15.75 -13.71
N ILE A 23 33.66 16.57 -12.99
CA ILE A 23 32.45 16.12 -12.29
C ILE A 23 31.40 15.60 -13.29
N LEU A 24 31.20 16.28 -14.42
CA LEU A 24 30.26 15.83 -15.45
C LEU A 24 30.67 14.49 -16.09
N VAL A 25 31.95 14.32 -16.40
CA VAL A 25 32.48 13.06 -16.94
C VAL A 25 32.32 11.94 -15.92
N LYS A 26 32.69 12.19 -14.65
CA LYS A 26 32.51 11.20 -13.57
C LYS A 26 31.04 10.81 -13.42
N ASN A 27 30.15 11.79 -13.41
CA ASN A 27 28.71 11.57 -13.28
C ASN A 27 28.15 10.77 -14.46
N ALA A 28 28.52 11.12 -15.70
CA ALA A 28 28.11 10.38 -16.89
C ALA A 28 28.59 8.90 -16.89
N LEU A 29 29.68 8.59 -16.18
CA LEU A 29 30.21 7.23 -16.02
C LEU A 29 29.59 6.46 -14.82
N GLN A 30 28.92 7.15 -13.89
CA GLN A 30 28.34 6.60 -12.65
C GLN A 30 26.83 6.83 -12.62
N ASP A 31 26.10 6.25 -13.57
CA ASP A 31 24.63 6.22 -13.67
C ASP A 31 23.88 7.56 -13.86
N GLY A 32 24.55 8.70 -13.94
CA GLY A 32 23.97 9.94 -14.48
C GLY A 32 23.06 10.75 -13.55
N GLU A 33 23.42 10.95 -12.28
CA GLU A 33 22.69 11.77 -11.30
C GLU A 33 22.35 13.20 -11.81
N PRO A 34 21.06 13.53 -12.10
CA PRO A 34 20.70 14.78 -12.77
C PRO A 34 20.99 16.04 -11.94
N LEU A 35 20.83 15.99 -10.61
CA LEU A 35 21.10 17.15 -9.76
C LEU A 35 22.59 17.56 -9.79
N VAL A 36 23.48 16.56 -9.72
CA VAL A 36 24.93 16.76 -9.77
C VAL A 36 25.34 17.27 -11.16
N ALA A 37 24.71 16.77 -12.22
CA ALA A 37 24.98 17.23 -13.58
C ALA A 37 24.52 18.68 -13.78
N SER A 38 23.32 19.05 -13.29
CA SER A 38 22.82 20.42 -13.32
C SER A 38 23.73 21.38 -12.57
N LEU A 39 24.23 21.00 -11.38
CA LEU A 39 25.16 21.83 -10.59
C LEU A 39 26.50 22.04 -11.32
N ALA A 40 27.07 20.98 -11.90
CA ALA A 40 28.33 21.09 -12.64
C ALA A 40 28.18 21.91 -13.94
N LEU A 41 27.09 21.71 -14.68
CA LEU A 41 26.75 22.55 -15.85
C LEU A 41 26.54 24.01 -15.47
N SER A 42 25.96 24.29 -14.30
CA SER A 42 25.81 25.66 -13.79
C SER A 42 27.17 26.36 -13.60
N GLY A 43 28.19 25.65 -13.08
CA GLY A 43 29.54 26.20 -12.95
C GLY A 43 30.18 26.55 -14.30
N ILE A 44 29.98 25.70 -15.33
CA ILE A 44 30.42 25.97 -16.70
C ILE A 44 29.66 27.17 -17.30
N ALA A 45 28.34 27.24 -17.09
CA ALA A 45 27.48 28.31 -17.58
C ALA A 45 27.86 29.68 -16.99
N PHE A 46 28.22 29.73 -15.70
CA PHE A 46 28.78 30.94 -15.07
C PHE A 46 30.06 31.37 -15.77
N ALA A 47 31.02 30.46 -15.95
CA ALA A 47 32.32 30.79 -16.55
C ALA A 47 32.18 31.25 -18.01
N ALA A 48 31.32 30.59 -18.78
CA ALA A 48 31.00 30.96 -20.16
C ALA A 48 30.33 32.34 -20.23
N SER A 49 29.29 32.58 -19.43
CA SER A 49 28.58 33.87 -19.40
C SER A 49 29.51 35.02 -19.01
N PHE A 50 30.33 34.82 -17.96
CA PHE A 50 31.25 35.83 -17.48
C PHE A 50 32.27 36.25 -18.56
N SER A 51 32.77 35.28 -19.33
CA SER A 51 33.75 35.50 -20.39
C SER A 51 33.09 36.15 -21.62
N LEU A 52 31.95 35.62 -22.06
CA LEU A 52 31.23 36.08 -23.25
C LEU A 52 30.75 37.53 -23.11
N ILE A 53 30.27 37.96 -21.94
CA ILE A 53 29.86 39.36 -21.72
C ILE A 53 31.04 40.32 -22.00
N ARG A 54 32.27 39.97 -21.58
CA ARG A 54 33.46 40.81 -21.82
C ARG A 54 33.90 40.80 -23.28
N TRP A 55 33.85 39.63 -23.92
CA TRP A 55 34.29 39.46 -25.29
C TRP A 55 33.33 40.10 -26.30
N LEU A 56 32.02 39.98 -26.06
CA LEU A 56 30.97 40.47 -26.95
C LEU A 56 30.56 41.92 -26.69
N GLY A 57 30.87 42.51 -25.53
CA GLY A 57 30.47 43.88 -25.20
C GLY A 57 30.87 44.91 -26.28
N ASN A 58 32.11 44.86 -26.78
CA ASN A 58 32.53 45.76 -27.86
C ASN A 58 31.84 45.48 -29.20
N VAL A 59 31.42 44.23 -29.44
CA VAL A 59 30.67 43.85 -30.65
C VAL A 59 29.29 44.50 -30.63
N PHE A 60 28.60 44.48 -29.48
CA PHE A 60 27.29 45.11 -29.31
C PHE A 60 27.36 46.64 -29.46
N ILE A 61 28.40 47.28 -28.90
CA ILE A 61 28.64 48.72 -29.13
C ILE A 61 28.81 49.03 -30.62
N LYS A 62 29.59 48.21 -31.35
CA LYS A 62 29.78 48.37 -32.80
C LYS A 62 28.49 48.13 -33.60
N ALA A 63 27.62 47.25 -33.13
CA ALA A 63 26.31 46.96 -33.72
C ALA A 63 25.24 48.02 -33.39
N GLY A 64 25.58 49.06 -32.60
CA GLY A 64 24.66 50.14 -32.23
C GLY A 64 23.87 49.89 -30.95
N LEU A 65 24.05 48.74 -30.28
CA LEU A 65 23.40 48.40 -29.00
C LEU A 65 24.23 48.95 -27.82
N LYS A 66 24.04 50.25 -27.56
CA LYS A 66 24.81 51.00 -26.55
C LYS A 66 23.96 52.06 -25.86
N GLY A 67 24.18 52.23 -24.57
CA GLY A 67 23.52 53.24 -23.74
C GLY A 67 24.51 54.10 -22.95
N LYS A 68 24.04 55.25 -22.45
CA LYS A 68 24.78 56.09 -21.49
C LYS A 68 24.10 56.05 -20.14
N ASP A 69 24.88 55.79 -19.09
CA ASP A 69 24.38 55.79 -17.73
C ASP A 69 24.15 57.23 -17.23
N MET A 70 22.88 57.59 -17.06
CA MET A 70 22.44 58.92 -16.65
C MET A 70 22.57 59.14 -15.13
N SER A 71 22.81 58.08 -14.36
CA SER A 71 23.00 58.11 -12.90
C SER A 71 24.47 58.28 -12.51
N LYS A 72 25.34 58.66 -13.45
CA LYS A 72 26.78 58.89 -13.22
C LYS A 72 27.21 60.29 -13.63
N LEU A 73 28.25 60.77 -12.94
CA LEU A 73 28.96 62.00 -13.31
C LEU A 73 29.66 61.88 -14.67
N LYS A 74 30.25 60.72 -14.97
CA LYS A 74 30.90 60.42 -16.26
C LYS A 74 29.99 59.53 -17.10
N LYS A 75 29.38 60.11 -18.13
CA LYS A 75 28.44 59.44 -19.05
C LYS A 75 29.21 58.69 -20.15
N ILE A 76 29.78 57.55 -19.80
CA ILE A 76 30.49 56.66 -20.73
C ILE A 76 29.46 55.79 -21.45
N GLU A 77 29.69 55.53 -22.74
CA GLU A 77 28.90 54.55 -23.50
C GLU A 77 29.28 53.13 -23.08
N ILE A 78 28.28 52.36 -22.64
CA ILE A 78 28.43 50.96 -22.25
C ILE A 78 27.51 50.08 -23.11
N PRO A 79 27.84 48.80 -23.31
CA PRO A 79 27.04 47.92 -24.14
C PRO A 79 25.67 47.66 -23.50
N GLU A 80 24.64 47.57 -24.34
CA GLU A 80 23.27 47.29 -23.97
C GLU A 80 22.87 45.87 -24.37
N THR A 81 21.75 45.35 -23.83
CA THR A 81 21.21 44.03 -24.18
C THR A 81 22.14 42.84 -23.83
N MET A 82 23.03 43.00 -22.84
CA MET A 82 23.90 41.89 -22.39
C MET A 82 23.11 40.73 -21.76
N GLY A 83 21.86 40.97 -21.37
CA GLY A 83 20.90 39.94 -20.98
C GLY A 83 20.70 38.85 -22.02
N ALA A 84 20.77 39.19 -23.31
CA ALA A 84 20.61 38.22 -24.41
C ALA A 84 21.73 37.16 -24.41
N VAL A 85 22.97 37.56 -24.13
CA VAL A 85 24.12 36.64 -24.07
C VAL A 85 23.90 35.57 -23.01
N VAL A 86 23.43 35.99 -21.84
CA VAL A 86 23.19 35.16 -20.66
C VAL A 86 22.01 34.21 -20.90
N ALA A 87 20.94 34.70 -21.54
CA ALA A 87 19.78 33.89 -21.91
C ALA A 87 20.13 32.80 -22.93
N VAL A 88 20.99 33.11 -23.91
CA VAL A 88 21.49 32.12 -24.89
C VAL A 88 22.35 31.05 -24.20
N VAL A 89 23.28 31.46 -23.34
CA VAL A 89 24.11 30.50 -22.58
C VAL A 89 23.22 29.57 -21.75
N TYR A 90 22.21 30.10 -21.06
CA TYR A 90 21.25 29.30 -20.31
C TYR A 90 20.52 28.27 -21.17
N ILE A 91 20.00 28.66 -22.33
CA ILE A 91 19.32 27.74 -23.25
C ILE A 91 20.26 26.62 -23.71
N LEU A 92 21.51 26.97 -24.08
CA LEU A 92 22.51 25.97 -24.48
C LEU A 92 22.83 25.02 -23.32
N THR A 93 22.95 25.54 -22.10
CA THR A 93 23.14 24.71 -20.90
C THR A 93 21.99 23.75 -20.69
N LEU A 94 20.73 24.20 -20.83
CA LEU A 94 19.57 23.31 -20.74
C LEU A 94 19.57 22.24 -21.83
N ILE A 95 19.95 22.57 -23.07
CA ILE A 95 20.05 21.59 -24.16
C ILE A 95 21.07 20.49 -23.83
N VAL A 96 22.24 20.89 -23.31
CA VAL A 96 23.28 19.94 -22.87
C VAL A 96 22.85 19.15 -21.64
N PHE A 97 21.95 19.70 -20.82
CA PHE A 97 21.42 19.02 -19.64
C PHE A 97 20.41 17.92 -19.99
N ILE A 98 19.62 18.05 -21.07
CA ILE A 98 18.54 17.10 -21.45
C ILE A 98 18.95 15.61 -21.35
N PRO A 99 20.11 15.16 -21.86
CA PRO A 99 20.45 13.74 -21.83
C PRO A 99 20.63 13.16 -20.42
N PHE A 100 20.93 13.95 -19.39
CA PHE A 100 21.18 13.44 -18.03
C PHE A 100 19.92 12.89 -17.35
N PRO A 101 18.80 13.64 -17.24
CA PRO A 101 17.55 13.10 -16.72
C PRO A 101 16.87 12.08 -17.65
N PHE A 102 17.17 12.06 -18.97
CA PHE A 102 16.49 11.18 -19.95
C PHE A 102 17.39 10.11 -20.59
N TYR A 103 18.59 9.86 -20.05
CA TYR A 103 19.58 8.95 -20.65
C TYR A 103 18.99 7.57 -20.96
N LYS A 104 18.26 6.99 -19.99
CA LYS A 104 17.66 5.65 -20.09
C LYS A 104 16.61 5.54 -21.20
N GLU A 105 15.95 6.64 -21.56
CA GLU A 105 14.87 6.68 -22.55
C GLU A 105 15.34 7.05 -23.94
N LEU A 106 16.31 7.98 -24.02
CA LEU A 106 17.00 8.29 -25.26
C LEU A 106 17.71 7.06 -25.82
N VAL A 107 18.32 6.24 -24.96
CA VAL A 107 18.90 4.94 -25.34
C VAL A 107 17.80 4.01 -25.87
N ALA A 108 16.71 3.81 -25.12
CA ALA A 108 15.58 2.98 -25.55
C ALA A 108 14.95 3.41 -26.90
N ALA A 109 14.93 4.71 -27.20
CA ALA A 109 14.37 5.26 -28.44
C ALA A 109 15.33 5.26 -29.65
N THR A 110 16.66 5.20 -29.44
CA THR A 110 17.67 5.35 -30.52
C THR A 110 18.45 4.07 -30.82
N SER A 111 18.58 3.14 -29.87
CA SER A 111 19.13 1.81 -30.15
C SER A 111 18.04 0.92 -30.73
N GLY A 112 17.86 0.95 -32.05
CA GLY A 112 16.84 0.18 -32.78
C GLY A 112 16.92 -1.33 -32.58
N GLY A 113 16.27 -1.83 -31.52
CA GLY A 113 15.80 -3.21 -31.44
C GLY A 113 14.51 -3.33 -32.23
N GLY A 114 14.56 -4.00 -33.38
CA GLY A 114 13.44 -4.13 -34.30
C GLY A 114 12.23 -4.82 -33.69
N ASN A 115 11.17 -4.06 -33.41
CA ASN A 115 9.79 -4.48 -33.58
C ASN A 115 8.94 -3.22 -33.58
N ARG A 116 8.46 -2.83 -34.76
CA ARG A 116 7.72 -1.58 -34.95
C ARG A 116 6.23 -1.71 -34.60
N ASP A 117 5.78 -2.84 -34.07
CA ASP A 117 4.38 -3.10 -33.70
C ASP A 117 4.28 -3.80 -32.33
N ILE A 118 4.75 -3.14 -31.27
CA ILE A 118 4.43 -3.50 -29.87
C ILE A 118 3.52 -2.39 -29.34
N PRO A 119 2.32 -2.70 -28.83
CA PRO A 119 1.58 -1.75 -28.01
C PRO A 119 2.36 -1.60 -26.71
N LEU A 120 3.22 -0.58 -26.65
CA LEU A 120 3.98 -0.24 -25.47
C LEU A 120 2.99 0.09 -24.34
N PRO A 121 3.07 -0.57 -23.17
CA PRO A 121 2.24 -0.22 -22.02
C PRO A 121 2.45 1.26 -21.65
N VAL A 122 1.37 1.91 -21.21
CA VAL A 122 1.19 3.37 -21.06
C VAL A 122 2.28 4.10 -20.25
N HIS A 123 3.13 3.37 -19.51
CA HIS A 123 4.22 3.94 -18.70
C HIS A 123 5.33 4.66 -19.48
N HIS A 124 5.59 4.35 -20.76
CA HIS A 124 6.62 5.08 -21.53
C HIS A 124 6.15 6.41 -22.13
N VAL A 125 4.85 6.71 -22.05
CA VAL A 125 4.32 8.03 -22.44
C VAL A 125 4.58 9.06 -21.32
N GLU A 126 4.65 8.64 -20.06
CA GLU A 126 4.73 9.56 -18.92
C GLU A 126 6.05 10.31 -18.84
N THR A 127 7.16 9.74 -19.31
CA THR A 127 8.46 10.42 -19.27
C THR A 127 8.83 11.16 -20.54
N GLY A 128 8.19 10.81 -21.67
CA GLY A 128 8.11 11.70 -22.84
C GLY A 128 7.50 13.07 -22.49
N ARG A 129 6.68 13.16 -21.43
CA ARG A 129 6.11 14.42 -20.91
C ARG A 129 7.15 15.43 -20.45
N PHE A 130 8.32 15.00 -19.94
CA PHE A 130 9.34 15.93 -19.49
C PHE A 130 10.05 16.62 -20.68
N LEU A 131 10.27 15.93 -21.80
CA LEU A 131 10.89 16.50 -22.99
C LEU A 131 10.04 17.63 -23.60
N HIS A 132 8.71 17.54 -23.47
CA HIS A 132 7.76 18.59 -23.88
C HIS A 132 7.78 19.83 -22.98
N LYS A 133 8.36 19.78 -21.77
CA LYS A 133 8.46 20.92 -20.82
C LYS A 133 9.66 21.84 -21.08
N PHE A 134 10.72 21.35 -21.72
CA PHE A 134 11.94 22.11 -22.07
C PHE A 134 11.87 23.11 -23.26
N PRO A 135 10.98 22.97 -24.29
CA PRO A 135 10.98 23.86 -25.46
C PRO A 135 10.49 25.28 -25.19
N HIS A 136 9.76 25.53 -24.08
CA HIS A 136 9.03 26.79 -23.84
C HIS A 136 9.93 28.01 -23.60
N ASN A 137 11.16 27.81 -23.11
CA ASN A 137 12.12 28.91 -22.88
C ASN A 137 12.71 29.49 -24.18
N LYS A 138 12.65 28.76 -25.31
CA LYS A 138 13.29 29.17 -26.57
C LYS A 138 12.54 30.30 -27.28
N SER A 139 11.21 30.31 -27.22
CA SER A 139 10.36 31.28 -27.92
C SER A 139 10.48 32.70 -27.34
N ILE A 140 10.74 32.85 -26.03
CA ILE A 140 10.75 34.16 -25.35
C ILE A 140 12.08 34.89 -25.43
N VAL A 141 13.20 34.17 -25.49
CA VAL A 141 14.50 34.82 -25.71
C VAL A 141 14.54 35.48 -27.09
N ILE A 142 13.93 34.85 -28.10
CA ILE A 142 13.77 35.43 -29.44
C ILE A 142 12.88 36.68 -29.40
N LEU A 143 11.80 36.68 -28.60
CA LEU A 143 10.87 37.80 -28.46
C LEU A 143 11.48 38.97 -27.65
N GLY A 144 12.26 38.68 -26.59
CA GLY A 144 12.98 39.70 -25.81
C GLY A 144 14.08 40.37 -26.62
N ILE A 145 14.85 39.57 -27.38
CA ILE A 145 15.81 40.09 -28.36
C ILE A 145 15.09 40.95 -29.41
N GLY A 146 13.89 40.54 -29.84
CA GLY A 146 13.03 41.34 -30.71
C GLY A 146 12.59 42.68 -30.10
N ASP A 147 12.26 42.73 -28.81
CA ASP A 147 11.89 43.98 -28.12
C ASP A 147 13.09 44.93 -27.97
N ASP A 148 14.25 44.41 -27.55
CA ASP A 148 15.50 45.18 -27.43
C ASP A 148 16.02 45.68 -28.79
N LEU A 149 15.75 44.95 -29.89
CA LEU A 149 16.14 45.34 -31.25
C LEU A 149 15.12 46.23 -31.97
N LEU A 150 13.82 46.10 -31.69
CA LEU A 150 12.73 46.74 -32.46
C LEU A 150 11.95 47.83 -31.69
N ASP A 151 12.27 48.10 -30.42
CA ASP A 151 11.63 49.11 -29.55
C ASP A 151 10.09 49.05 -29.63
N ILE A 152 9.53 47.89 -29.30
CA ILE A 152 8.10 47.62 -29.50
C ILE A 152 7.27 48.50 -28.54
N ARG A 153 6.20 49.12 -29.03
CA ARG A 153 5.32 49.95 -28.17
C ARG A 153 4.70 49.11 -27.05
N TRP A 154 4.64 49.67 -25.84
CA TRP A 154 4.13 49.02 -24.62
C TRP A 154 2.77 48.32 -24.77
N ARG A 155 1.85 48.86 -25.58
CA ARG A 155 0.53 48.25 -25.85
C ARG A 155 0.59 46.86 -26.52
N HIS A 156 1.66 46.58 -27.28
CA HIS A 156 1.87 45.26 -27.88
C HIS A 156 2.72 44.36 -26.97
N LYS A 157 3.52 44.95 -26.06
CA LYS A 157 4.32 44.22 -25.06
C LYS A 157 3.45 43.35 -24.14
N PHE A 158 2.20 43.73 -23.89
CA PHE A 158 1.24 42.93 -23.11
C PHE A 158 0.91 41.56 -23.74
N PHE A 159 0.71 41.51 -25.06
CA PHE A 159 0.27 40.29 -25.75
C PHE A 159 1.41 39.29 -26.02
N ILE A 160 2.66 39.76 -26.03
CA ILE A 160 3.84 38.94 -26.35
C ILE A 160 4.02 37.78 -25.34
N PRO A 161 4.01 38.01 -24.01
CA PRO A 161 4.02 36.93 -23.02
C PRO A 161 2.77 36.04 -23.08
N ALA A 162 1.61 36.58 -23.46
CA ALA A 162 0.36 35.83 -23.54
C ALA A 162 0.42 34.73 -24.61
N PHE A 163 0.93 35.03 -25.81
CA PHE A 163 1.14 34.03 -26.86
C PHE A 163 2.18 32.98 -26.47
N ALA A 164 3.25 33.41 -25.80
CA ALA A 164 4.29 32.50 -25.37
C ALA A 164 3.88 31.58 -24.20
N ALA A 165 2.84 31.96 -23.45
CA ALA A 165 2.24 31.12 -22.41
C ALA A 165 1.38 29.98 -22.97
N VAL A 166 0.85 30.10 -24.20
CA VAL A 166 -0.08 29.10 -24.78
C VAL A 166 0.49 27.68 -24.79
N PRO A 167 1.71 27.40 -25.28
CA PRO A 167 2.26 26.05 -25.27
C PRO A 167 2.43 25.49 -23.85
N MET A 168 2.78 26.33 -22.88
CA MET A 168 2.94 25.94 -21.48
C MET A 168 1.59 25.63 -20.83
N LEU A 169 0.54 26.39 -21.14
CA LEU A 169 -0.83 26.13 -20.68
C LEU A 169 -1.42 24.86 -21.30
N ILE A 170 -1.07 24.55 -22.55
CA ILE A 170 -1.44 23.27 -23.19
C ILE A 170 -0.79 22.10 -22.47
N VAL A 171 0.51 22.18 -22.16
CA VAL A 171 1.20 21.15 -21.38
C VAL A 171 0.57 20.99 -20.00
N TYR A 172 0.24 22.09 -19.32
CA TYR A 172 -0.46 22.04 -18.04
C TYR A 172 -1.85 21.38 -18.14
N PHE A 173 -2.61 21.67 -19.20
CA PHE A 173 -3.92 21.07 -19.46
C PHE A 173 -3.82 19.55 -19.65
N VAL A 174 -2.82 19.09 -20.42
CA VAL A 174 -2.62 17.66 -20.70
C VAL A 174 -2.07 16.91 -19.49
N ASP A 175 -1.15 17.51 -18.74
CA ASP A 175 -0.45 16.80 -17.66
C ASP A 175 -1.21 16.81 -16.33
N PHE A 176 -1.97 17.86 -16.03
CA PHE A 176 -2.52 18.05 -14.69
C PHE A 176 -4.02 18.33 -14.64
N GLY A 177 -4.55 19.17 -15.54
CA GLY A 177 -6.00 19.42 -15.62
C GLY A 177 -6.66 20.02 -14.35
N VAL A 178 -5.87 20.50 -13.37
CA VAL A 178 -6.40 20.98 -12.09
C VAL A 178 -6.90 22.42 -12.21
N THR A 179 -8.18 22.64 -11.94
CA THR A 179 -8.83 23.97 -11.99
C THR A 179 -9.27 24.51 -10.63
N HIS A 180 -8.91 23.82 -9.54
CA HIS A 180 -9.37 24.10 -8.19
C HIS A 180 -8.46 25.10 -7.45
N VAL A 181 -9.07 26.08 -6.78
CA VAL A 181 -8.40 27.01 -5.86
C VAL A 181 -8.89 26.79 -4.44
N ILE A 182 -7.97 26.44 -3.54
CA ILE A 182 -8.23 26.37 -2.11
C ILE A 182 -8.64 27.75 -1.58
N VAL A 183 -9.81 27.82 -0.96
CA VAL A 183 -10.35 29.06 -0.39
C VAL A 183 -9.70 29.30 0.98
N PRO A 184 -9.24 30.51 1.30
CA PRO A 184 -8.71 30.83 2.62
C PRO A 184 -9.74 30.55 3.72
N VAL A 185 -9.31 30.02 4.87
CA VAL A 185 -10.18 29.57 5.97
C VAL A 185 -11.25 30.59 6.38
N ALA A 186 -10.92 31.89 6.39
CA ALA A 186 -11.87 32.96 6.71
C ALA A 186 -13.03 33.11 5.72
N LEU A 187 -12.85 32.63 4.47
CA LEU A 187 -13.82 32.70 3.38
C LEU A 187 -14.46 31.34 3.07
N GLN A 188 -13.98 30.25 3.67
CA GLN A 188 -14.50 28.89 3.44
C GLN A 188 -15.96 28.74 3.84
N ALA A 189 -16.41 29.49 4.86
CA ALA A 189 -17.81 29.52 5.29
C ALA A 189 -18.78 30.04 4.20
N TYR A 190 -18.28 30.78 3.22
CA TYR A 190 -19.09 31.40 2.16
C TYR A 190 -18.92 30.72 0.80
N LEU A 191 -17.72 30.20 0.50
CA LEU A 191 -17.35 29.71 -0.84
C LEU A 191 -16.98 28.22 -0.87
N GLY A 192 -17.05 27.52 0.26
CA GLY A 192 -16.58 26.14 0.40
C GLY A 192 -15.06 26.04 0.59
N PRO A 193 -14.52 24.83 0.84
CA PRO A 193 -13.08 24.62 1.09
C PRO A 193 -12.21 24.80 -0.16
N SER A 194 -12.78 24.53 -1.34
CA SER A 194 -12.16 24.73 -2.64
C SER A 194 -13.21 25.29 -3.60
N LEU A 195 -12.75 26.16 -4.49
CA LEU A 195 -13.54 26.72 -5.58
C LEU A 195 -13.00 26.18 -6.88
N ASP A 196 -13.83 25.43 -7.62
CA ASP A 196 -13.50 25.07 -9.01
C ASP A 196 -13.71 26.31 -9.89
N LEU A 197 -12.61 26.79 -10.49
CA LEU A 197 -12.65 27.94 -11.40
C LEU A 197 -12.87 27.51 -12.86
N GLY A 198 -12.82 26.21 -13.18
CA GLY A 198 -12.89 25.70 -14.54
C GLY A 198 -11.91 26.45 -15.48
N TRP A 199 -12.43 26.96 -16.60
CA TRP A 199 -11.63 27.72 -17.57
C TRP A 199 -11.02 29.01 -17.01
N LEU A 200 -11.61 29.61 -15.96
CA LEU A 200 -11.07 30.82 -15.31
C LEU A 200 -9.72 30.55 -14.62
N TYR A 201 -9.42 29.29 -14.28
CA TYR A 201 -8.11 28.92 -13.75
C TYR A 201 -7.00 29.09 -14.81
N TYR A 202 -7.29 28.77 -16.08
CA TYR A 202 -6.35 28.99 -17.19
C TYR A 202 -6.17 30.48 -17.50
N VAL A 203 -7.21 31.30 -17.31
CA VAL A 203 -7.09 32.76 -17.37
C VAL A 203 -6.17 33.28 -16.26
N TYR A 204 -6.29 32.75 -15.04
CA TYR A 204 -5.38 33.06 -13.94
C TYR A 204 -3.94 32.67 -14.28
N MET A 205 -3.69 31.45 -14.77
CA MET A 205 -2.33 31.02 -15.13
C MET A 205 -1.74 31.86 -16.28
N ALA A 206 -2.56 32.21 -17.28
CA ALA A 206 -2.15 33.16 -18.33
C ALA A 206 -1.78 34.52 -17.75
N ALA A 207 -2.55 35.03 -16.78
CA ALA A 207 -2.25 36.27 -16.09
C ALA A 207 -0.93 36.19 -15.29
N VAL A 208 -0.65 35.06 -14.63
CA VAL A 208 0.64 34.82 -13.95
C VAL A 208 1.80 34.82 -14.95
N ALA A 209 1.64 34.12 -16.07
CA ALA A 209 2.67 34.06 -17.13
C ALA A 209 2.94 35.43 -17.78
N ILE A 210 1.94 36.31 -17.87
CA ILE A 210 2.10 37.70 -18.33
C ILE A 210 2.71 38.58 -17.24
N PHE A 211 2.33 38.38 -15.99
CA PHE A 211 2.75 39.21 -14.88
C PHE A 211 4.25 39.04 -14.56
N CYS A 212 4.76 37.81 -14.46
CA CYS A 212 6.15 37.57 -14.03
C CYS A 212 7.23 38.24 -14.91
N PRO A 213 7.17 38.19 -16.26
CA PRO A 213 8.09 38.93 -17.14
C PRO A 213 8.04 40.44 -16.94
N ASN A 214 6.84 41.00 -16.80
CA ASN A 214 6.64 42.43 -16.63
C ASN A 214 7.05 42.92 -15.23
N SER A 215 6.86 42.10 -14.18
CA SER A 215 7.15 42.48 -12.80
C SER A 215 8.63 42.73 -12.53
N ILE A 216 9.53 41.97 -13.19
CA ILE A 216 10.97 42.22 -13.10
C ILE A 216 11.32 43.58 -13.74
N ASN A 217 10.73 43.87 -14.90
CA ASN A 217 10.97 45.14 -15.60
C ASN A 217 10.39 46.36 -14.85
N MET A 218 9.38 46.18 -13.99
CA MET A 218 8.75 47.30 -13.26
C MET A 218 9.69 48.05 -12.30
N LEU A 219 10.75 47.40 -11.83
CA LEU A 219 11.77 48.03 -10.99
C LEU A 219 13.06 48.35 -11.76
N ALA A 220 13.07 48.16 -13.09
CA ALA A 220 14.21 48.45 -13.92
C ALA A 220 14.56 49.95 -13.93
N GLY A 221 15.85 50.27 -14.09
CA GLY A 221 16.34 51.65 -14.17
C GLY A 221 17.24 52.10 -13.00
N ILE A 222 17.55 51.21 -12.08
CA ILE A 222 18.63 51.37 -11.10
C ILE A 222 19.64 50.24 -11.35
N ASN A 223 20.90 50.58 -11.58
CA ASN A 223 21.89 49.57 -11.96
C ASN A 223 22.00 48.42 -10.95
N GLY A 224 21.93 47.19 -11.44
CA GLY A 224 22.06 45.99 -10.63
C GLY A 224 20.74 45.47 -10.05
N ILE A 225 19.66 46.27 -10.04
CA ILE A 225 18.43 45.90 -9.34
C ILE A 225 17.70 44.74 -10.05
N GLU A 226 17.69 44.74 -11.38
CA GLU A 226 16.96 43.77 -12.20
C GLU A 226 17.50 42.35 -12.00
N VAL A 227 18.83 42.23 -12.03
CA VAL A 227 19.52 40.96 -11.84
C VAL A 227 19.50 40.54 -10.37
N SER A 228 19.68 41.48 -9.44
CA SER A 228 19.71 41.17 -8.00
C SER A 228 18.35 40.71 -7.47
N GLN A 229 17.24 41.34 -7.88
CA GLN A 229 15.91 40.89 -7.48
C GLN A 229 15.60 39.51 -8.07
N SER A 230 16.05 39.25 -9.30
CA SER A 230 15.87 37.95 -9.96
C SER A 230 16.63 36.85 -9.23
N ILE A 231 17.89 37.09 -8.84
CA ILE A 231 18.67 36.16 -8.02
C ILE A 231 17.99 35.95 -6.65
N ALA A 232 17.51 37.02 -6.01
CA ALA A 232 16.82 36.93 -4.73
C ALA A 232 15.57 36.03 -4.80
N ILE A 233 14.72 36.24 -5.83
CA ILE A 233 13.51 35.43 -6.07
C ILE A 233 13.90 33.97 -6.37
N ALA A 234 14.91 33.74 -7.21
CA ALA A 234 15.38 32.39 -7.53
C ALA A 234 15.90 31.64 -6.29
N CYS A 235 16.66 32.30 -5.43
CA CYS A 235 17.14 31.71 -4.17
C CYS A 235 15.99 31.40 -3.20
N LEU A 236 14.97 32.26 -3.12
CA LEU A 236 13.76 32.02 -2.34
C LEU A 236 12.96 30.82 -2.88
N LEU A 237 12.87 30.67 -4.20
CA LEU A 237 12.26 29.50 -4.84
C LEU A 237 13.04 28.20 -4.55
N ILE A 238 14.37 28.20 -4.71
CA ILE A 238 15.20 27.04 -4.33
C ILE A 238 15.06 26.73 -2.84
N THR A 239 14.99 27.74 -1.99
CA THR A 239 14.77 27.55 -0.54
C THR A 239 13.41 26.90 -0.29
N ASN A 240 12.37 27.36 -0.99
CA ASN A 240 11.06 26.72 -0.94
C ASN A 240 11.14 25.26 -1.40
N ASP A 241 11.78 24.97 -2.52
CA ASP A 241 11.87 23.63 -3.09
C ASP A 241 12.71 22.69 -2.21
N ALA A 242 13.81 23.18 -1.64
CA ALA A 242 14.65 22.44 -0.71
C ALA A 242 13.92 22.08 0.59
N LEU A 243 12.93 22.87 1.03
CA LEU A 243 12.07 22.50 2.16
C LEU A 243 11.17 21.29 1.85
N PHE A 244 10.86 21.01 0.58
CA PHE A 244 10.14 19.81 0.15
C PHE A 244 11.06 18.60 -0.13
N LEU A 245 12.37 18.85 -0.26
CA LEU A 245 13.40 17.82 -0.43
C LEU A 245 14.17 17.55 0.87
N SER A 246 13.76 18.17 1.96
CA SER A 246 14.42 18.10 3.25
C SER A 246 14.13 16.74 3.92
N PRO A 247 15.07 16.16 4.69
CA PRO A 247 14.79 14.96 5.49
C PRO A 247 13.68 15.18 6.55
N PHE A 248 13.26 16.42 6.79
CA PHE A 248 12.15 16.77 7.68
C PHE A 248 10.77 16.70 6.99
N THR A 249 10.74 16.56 5.67
CA THR A 249 9.51 16.33 4.88
C THR A 249 9.39 14.83 4.63
N PRO A 250 8.24 14.20 4.95
CA PRO A 250 8.09 12.75 4.81
C PRO A 250 8.30 12.33 3.35
N TYR A 251 9.37 11.55 3.12
CA TYR A 251 9.75 11.06 1.80
C TYR A 251 9.09 9.69 1.56
N PRO A 252 8.53 9.44 0.35
CA PRO A 252 8.45 10.35 -0.79
C PRO A 252 7.27 11.34 -0.68
N HIS A 253 7.54 12.64 -0.86
CA HIS A 253 6.48 13.64 -0.99
C HIS A 253 5.98 13.63 -2.45
N PRO A 254 4.66 13.61 -2.72
CA PRO A 254 4.14 13.53 -4.10
C PRO A 254 4.66 14.62 -5.05
N ALA A 255 5.05 15.77 -4.51
CA ALA A 255 5.61 16.90 -5.27
C ALA A 255 7.15 16.88 -5.44
N THR A 256 7.86 15.86 -4.94
CA THR A 256 9.33 15.78 -4.99
C THR A 256 9.87 15.95 -6.40
N ASP A 257 9.29 15.27 -7.39
CA ASP A 257 9.75 15.35 -8.80
C ASP A 257 9.49 16.73 -9.41
N SER A 258 8.39 17.39 -9.04
CA SER A 258 8.07 18.76 -9.49
C SER A 258 9.03 19.81 -8.91
N HIS A 259 9.42 19.64 -7.64
CA HIS A 259 10.40 20.51 -6.98
C HIS A 259 11.84 20.22 -7.44
N LEU A 260 12.19 18.96 -7.74
CA LEU A 260 13.46 18.62 -8.38
C LEU A 260 13.59 19.23 -9.78
N PHE A 261 12.52 19.15 -10.59
CA PHE A 261 12.47 19.81 -11.90
C PHE A 261 12.68 21.32 -11.81
N SER A 262 12.02 21.98 -10.85
CA SER A 262 12.24 23.40 -10.55
C SER A 262 13.72 23.71 -10.29
N ILE A 263 14.37 22.93 -9.41
CA ILE A 263 15.78 23.12 -9.05
C ILE A 263 16.71 22.92 -10.26
N TYR A 264 16.42 21.95 -11.13
CA TYR A 264 17.20 21.73 -12.35
C TYR A 264 17.17 22.94 -13.30
N LEU A 265 16.07 23.69 -13.34
CA LEU A 265 15.94 24.92 -14.13
C LEU A 265 16.52 26.15 -13.42
N LEU A 266 16.41 26.24 -12.10
CA LEU A 266 16.84 27.41 -11.32
C LEU A 266 18.36 27.47 -11.08
N LEU A 267 19.04 26.32 -10.93
CA LEU A 267 20.50 26.30 -10.70
C LEU A 267 21.30 26.95 -11.85
N PRO A 268 21.09 26.57 -13.13
CA PRO A 268 21.79 27.22 -14.24
C PRO A 268 21.37 28.68 -14.39
N PHE A 269 20.11 29.03 -14.07
CA PHE A 269 19.60 30.40 -14.15
C PHE A 269 20.33 31.33 -13.17
N ILE A 270 20.51 30.88 -11.92
CA ILE A 270 21.26 31.61 -10.90
C ILE A 270 22.71 31.81 -11.35
N ALA A 271 23.33 30.76 -11.89
CA ALA A 271 24.72 30.83 -12.33
C ALA A 271 24.93 31.86 -13.45
N VAL A 272 24.12 31.83 -14.51
CA VAL A 272 24.25 32.82 -15.60
C VAL A 272 23.89 34.23 -15.11
N SER A 273 22.92 34.36 -14.21
CA SER A 273 22.52 35.65 -13.62
C SER A 273 23.59 36.23 -12.70
N LEU A 274 24.29 35.41 -11.90
CA LEU A 274 25.43 35.85 -11.08
C LEU A 274 26.58 36.36 -11.93
N ALA A 275 26.82 35.74 -13.09
CA ALA A 275 27.83 36.23 -14.03
C ALA A 275 27.45 37.60 -14.61
N LEU A 276 26.17 37.80 -14.96
CA LEU A 276 25.66 39.11 -15.42
C LEU A 276 25.73 40.16 -14.33
N TRP A 277 25.31 39.80 -13.12
CA TRP A 277 25.31 40.64 -11.93
C TRP A 277 26.69 41.22 -11.69
N TRP A 278 27.75 40.41 -11.81
CA TRP A 278 29.12 40.88 -11.62
C TRP A 278 29.53 42.03 -12.54
N HIS A 279 28.98 42.09 -13.77
CA HIS A 279 29.28 43.14 -14.75
C HIS A 279 28.29 44.31 -14.69
N ASN A 280 27.05 44.05 -14.29
CA ASN A 280 25.99 45.06 -14.21
C ASN A 280 25.95 45.78 -12.84
N TRP A 281 26.49 45.17 -11.78
CA TRP A 281 26.51 45.77 -10.45
C TRP A 281 27.27 47.09 -10.41
N TYR A 282 26.88 47.97 -9.50
CA TYR A 282 27.42 49.32 -9.38
C TYR A 282 28.95 49.33 -9.15
N PRO A 283 29.72 50.14 -9.90
CA PRO A 283 29.31 50.89 -11.08
C PRO A 283 29.14 49.97 -12.31
N SER A 284 27.97 50.06 -12.95
CA SER A 284 27.61 49.20 -14.06
C SER A 284 28.59 49.33 -15.24
N LYS A 285 29.01 48.20 -15.79
CA LYS A 285 29.81 48.12 -17.00
C LYS A 285 29.00 47.72 -18.22
N VAL A 286 27.77 47.24 -18.01
CA VAL A 286 26.87 46.73 -19.04
C VAL A 286 25.42 46.96 -18.66
N PHE A 287 24.56 47.27 -19.63
CA PHE A 287 23.11 47.25 -19.42
C PHE A 287 22.52 45.88 -19.74
N VAL A 288 21.55 45.52 -18.93
CA VAL A 288 20.89 44.22 -18.91
C VAL A 288 19.92 44.08 -20.09
N GLY A 289 19.13 45.12 -20.36
CA GLY A 289 18.10 45.15 -21.41
C GLY A 289 16.79 44.49 -20.98
N ASP A 290 15.72 44.76 -21.74
CA ASP A 290 14.39 44.16 -21.50
C ASP A 290 14.43 42.65 -21.73
N THR A 291 15.31 42.16 -22.62
CA THR A 291 15.49 40.71 -22.89
C THR A 291 15.68 39.90 -21.61
N TYR A 292 16.54 40.35 -20.70
CA TYR A 292 16.78 39.63 -19.45
C TYR A 292 15.55 39.63 -18.55
N CYS A 293 14.83 40.76 -18.47
CA CYS A 293 13.66 40.87 -17.62
C CYS A 293 12.56 39.90 -18.08
N TYR A 294 12.33 39.81 -19.39
CA TYR A 294 11.40 38.82 -19.94
C TYR A 294 11.87 37.39 -19.74
N PHE A 295 13.16 37.14 -19.98
CA PHE A 295 13.79 35.85 -19.77
C PHE A 295 13.66 35.37 -18.31
N ALA A 296 14.06 36.20 -17.35
CA ALA A 296 14.03 35.88 -15.92
C ALA A 296 12.60 35.65 -15.44
N GLY A 297 11.68 36.56 -15.76
CA GLY A 297 10.29 36.41 -15.36
C GLY A 297 9.60 35.19 -15.99
N MET A 298 9.97 34.81 -17.21
CA MET A 298 9.46 33.57 -17.80
C MET A 298 10.02 32.32 -17.13
N VAL A 299 11.32 32.27 -16.82
CA VAL A 299 11.89 31.13 -16.08
C VAL A 299 11.11 30.92 -14.78
N PHE A 300 10.76 32.00 -14.07
CA PHE A 300 9.92 31.92 -12.88
C PHE A 300 8.49 31.45 -13.18
N ALA A 301 7.85 31.94 -14.24
CA ALA A 301 6.51 31.50 -14.63
C ALA A 301 6.48 29.99 -14.99
N VAL A 302 7.45 29.51 -15.77
CA VAL A 302 7.59 28.10 -16.15
C VAL A 302 7.76 27.23 -14.92
N VAL A 303 8.69 27.60 -14.05
CA VAL A 303 8.98 26.87 -12.82
C VAL A 303 7.80 26.89 -11.86
N GLY A 304 7.13 28.03 -11.69
CA GLY A 304 5.97 28.16 -10.79
C GLY A 304 4.71 27.46 -11.29
N ILE A 305 4.44 27.49 -12.59
CA ILE A 305 3.25 26.87 -13.18
C ILE A 305 3.46 25.35 -13.30
N LEU A 306 4.56 24.89 -13.90
CA LEU A 306 4.83 23.46 -14.05
C LEU A 306 5.23 22.79 -12.72
N GLY A 307 5.74 23.56 -11.75
CA GLY A 307 6.00 23.09 -10.39
C GLY A 307 4.79 23.12 -9.45
N HIS A 308 3.61 23.53 -9.92
CA HIS A 308 2.37 23.59 -9.13
C HIS A 308 2.40 24.54 -7.90
N PHE A 309 3.27 25.54 -7.91
CA PHE A 309 3.35 26.53 -6.83
C PHE A 309 3.21 27.99 -7.30
N SER A 310 2.50 28.23 -8.41
CA SER A 310 2.21 29.56 -8.97
C SER A 310 1.64 30.56 -7.95
N LYS A 311 0.83 30.08 -7.00
CA LYS A 311 0.32 30.88 -5.86
C LYS A 311 1.45 31.39 -4.97
N THR A 312 2.44 30.55 -4.71
CA THR A 312 3.62 30.92 -3.90
C THR A 312 4.54 31.84 -4.68
N LEU A 313 4.69 31.60 -5.98
CA LEU A 313 5.43 32.50 -6.84
C LEU A 313 4.90 33.93 -6.73
N LEU A 314 3.58 34.12 -6.77
CA LEU A 314 2.96 35.45 -6.58
C LEU A 314 3.26 36.06 -5.21
N LEU A 315 3.34 35.27 -4.14
CA LEU A 315 3.72 35.77 -2.82
C LEU A 315 5.17 36.30 -2.80
N LEU A 316 6.05 35.73 -3.62
CA LEU A 316 7.41 36.25 -3.78
C LEU A 316 7.45 37.55 -4.59
N PHE A 317 6.40 37.88 -5.35
CA PHE A 317 6.29 39.14 -6.10
C PHE A 317 5.53 40.25 -5.36
N VAL A 318 5.28 40.11 -4.05
CA VAL A 318 4.54 41.12 -3.26
C VAL A 318 5.08 42.55 -3.44
N PRO A 319 6.40 42.83 -3.43
CA PRO A 319 6.91 44.18 -3.68
C PRO A 319 6.53 44.73 -5.06
N GLN A 320 6.56 43.89 -6.10
CA GLN A 320 6.21 44.27 -7.47
C GLN A 320 4.70 44.45 -7.62
N ILE A 321 3.88 43.58 -6.99
CA ILE A 321 2.42 43.75 -6.92
C ILE A 321 2.07 45.07 -6.24
N PHE A 322 2.72 45.37 -5.11
CA PHE A 322 2.54 46.63 -4.42
C PHE A 322 2.95 47.82 -5.31
N ASN A 323 4.10 47.76 -5.99
CA ASN A 323 4.51 48.80 -6.93
C ASN A 323 3.47 49.00 -8.04
N PHE A 324 2.86 47.93 -8.57
CA PHE A 324 1.84 47.99 -9.62
C PHE A 324 0.58 48.71 -9.12
N LEU A 325 0.04 48.26 -7.99
CA LEU A 325 -1.15 48.84 -7.36
C LEU A 325 -0.91 50.30 -6.96
N TYR A 326 0.27 50.59 -6.42
CA TYR A 326 0.66 51.94 -6.05
C TYR A 326 0.80 52.87 -7.27
N SER A 327 1.33 52.36 -8.38
CA SER A 327 1.47 53.11 -9.65
C SER A 327 0.15 53.27 -10.41
N THR A 328 -0.88 52.50 -10.07
CA THR A 328 -2.15 52.39 -10.82
C THR A 328 -2.80 53.75 -11.11
N PRO A 329 -2.90 54.70 -10.16
CA PRO A 329 -3.49 56.02 -10.47
C PRO A 329 -2.74 56.79 -11.56
N GLN A 330 -1.42 56.64 -11.68
CA GLN A 330 -0.64 57.24 -12.76
C GLN A 330 -0.77 56.45 -14.08
N LEU A 331 -0.82 55.11 -14.01
CA LEU A 331 -0.97 54.27 -15.20
C LEU A 331 -2.31 54.49 -15.93
N PHE A 332 -3.38 54.74 -15.17
CA PHE A 332 -4.71 55.06 -15.72
C PHE A 332 -4.94 56.56 -15.92
N HIS A 333 -3.89 57.38 -15.83
CA HIS A 333 -3.94 58.84 -16.03
C HIS A 333 -4.91 59.59 -15.10
N LEU A 334 -5.24 59.05 -13.93
CA LEU A 334 -5.96 59.76 -12.86
C LEU A 334 -5.07 60.82 -12.21
N ILE A 335 -3.77 60.54 -12.15
CA ILE A 335 -2.70 61.49 -11.81
C ILE A 335 -1.85 61.66 -13.07
N PRO A 336 -1.36 62.87 -13.39
CA PRO A 336 -0.47 63.06 -14.53
C PRO A 336 0.73 62.09 -14.45
N CYS A 337 1.02 61.45 -15.57
CA CYS A 337 2.06 60.43 -15.65
C CYS A 337 3.21 60.93 -16.53
N PRO A 338 4.38 61.27 -15.97
CA PRO A 338 5.54 61.63 -16.77
C PRO A 338 6.05 60.41 -17.54
N ARG A 339 6.71 60.67 -18.68
CA ARG A 339 7.29 59.61 -19.53
C ARG A 339 8.29 58.73 -18.78
N HIS A 340 9.05 59.31 -17.85
CA HIS A 340 9.99 58.60 -16.99
C HIS A 340 9.65 58.84 -15.52
N ARG A 341 9.35 57.76 -14.79
CA ARG A 341 9.00 57.78 -13.36
C ARG A 341 10.16 57.37 -12.44
N LEU A 342 11.37 57.24 -12.99
CA LEU A 342 12.56 56.83 -12.25
C LEU A 342 13.08 57.94 -11.33
N PRO A 343 13.76 57.61 -10.22
CA PRO A 343 14.45 58.61 -9.39
C PRO A 343 15.44 59.44 -10.22
N LYS A 344 15.63 60.71 -9.84
CA LYS A 344 16.56 61.62 -10.53
C LYS A 344 17.91 61.62 -9.80
N PHE A 345 18.99 61.42 -10.54
CA PHE A 345 20.35 61.57 -10.00
C PHE A 345 20.70 63.06 -9.86
N ASN A 346 21.15 63.47 -8.68
CA ASN A 346 21.64 64.81 -8.42
C ASN A 346 23.18 64.85 -8.52
N PRO A 347 23.77 65.50 -9.55
CA PRO A 347 25.22 65.55 -9.72
C PRO A 347 25.98 66.26 -8.61
N ARG A 348 25.32 67.15 -7.84
CA ARG A 348 25.97 67.91 -6.76
C ARG A 348 26.15 67.08 -5.49
N THR A 349 25.15 66.26 -5.16
CA THR A 349 25.16 65.44 -3.94
C THR A 349 25.66 64.01 -4.22
N GLY A 350 25.60 63.55 -5.47
CA GLY A 350 25.91 62.17 -5.84
C GLY A 350 24.84 61.16 -5.39
N LEU A 351 23.65 61.64 -5.05
CA LEU A 351 22.53 60.84 -4.51
C LEU A 351 21.36 60.81 -5.51
N MET A 352 20.52 59.77 -5.38
CA MET A 352 19.25 59.64 -6.07
C MET A 352 18.15 60.33 -5.26
N GLU A 353 17.40 61.23 -5.88
CA GLU A 353 16.28 61.95 -5.28
C GLU A 353 14.94 61.48 -5.88
N PRO A 354 13.83 61.53 -5.12
CA PRO A 354 12.52 61.21 -5.64
C PRO A 354 12.17 62.09 -6.85
N SER A 355 11.72 61.48 -7.94
CA SER A 355 11.18 62.24 -9.07
C SER A 355 9.76 62.72 -8.78
N VAL A 356 9.43 63.87 -9.34
CA VAL A 356 8.15 64.54 -9.15
C VAL A 356 7.38 64.67 -10.46
N THR A 357 6.07 64.79 -10.34
CA THR A 357 5.12 65.16 -11.38
C THR A 357 4.62 66.57 -11.10
N GLU A 358 4.65 67.42 -12.12
CA GLU A 358 4.14 68.79 -12.07
C GLU A 358 2.67 68.82 -12.52
N TRP A 359 1.85 69.59 -11.81
CA TRP A 359 0.43 69.76 -12.11
C TRP A 359 0.22 71.04 -12.90
N THR A 360 -0.17 70.90 -14.17
CA THR A 360 -0.51 72.05 -15.04
C THR A 360 -1.94 72.54 -14.86
N ARG A 361 -2.81 71.74 -14.24
CA ARG A 361 -4.21 72.05 -13.89
C ARG A 361 -4.52 71.53 -12.48
N PRO A 362 -5.37 72.22 -11.70
CA PRO A 362 -5.73 71.74 -10.37
C PRO A 362 -6.49 70.40 -10.45
N PRO A 363 -6.21 69.43 -9.57
CA PRO A 363 -6.93 68.15 -9.53
C PRO A 363 -8.40 68.34 -9.16
N HIS A 364 -9.25 67.43 -9.62
CA HIS A 364 -10.64 67.34 -9.19
C HIS A 364 -10.73 67.15 -7.67
N SER A 365 -11.77 67.67 -7.00
CA SER A 365 -11.90 67.68 -5.53
C SER A 365 -11.71 66.31 -4.86
N ILE A 366 -12.29 65.25 -5.44
CA ILE A 366 -12.13 63.86 -4.98
C ILE A 366 -10.67 63.39 -5.10
N ILE A 367 -10.00 63.73 -6.20
CA ILE A 367 -8.59 63.38 -6.42
C ILE A 367 -7.70 64.16 -5.45
N ALA A 368 -7.98 65.46 -5.23
CA ALA A 368 -7.27 66.29 -4.26
C ALA A 368 -7.39 65.73 -2.83
N MET A 369 -8.58 65.31 -2.42
CA MET A 369 -8.81 64.64 -1.13
C MET A 369 -8.03 63.32 -1.01
N GLY A 370 -7.97 62.54 -2.10
CA GLY A 370 -7.15 61.33 -2.17
C GLY A 370 -5.65 61.61 -2.05
N LEU A 371 -5.14 62.63 -2.74
CA LEU A 371 -3.74 63.07 -2.65
C LEU A 371 -3.40 63.53 -1.23
N ASP A 372 -4.30 64.27 -0.57
CA ASP A 372 -4.13 64.73 0.81
C ASP A 372 -4.11 63.59 1.82
N LEU A 373 -4.91 62.54 1.59
CA LEU A 373 -4.86 61.33 2.39
C LEU A 373 -3.52 60.61 2.22
N LEU A 374 -3.03 60.47 0.98
CA LEU A 374 -1.75 59.82 0.71
C LEU A 374 -0.56 60.60 1.29
N ASP A 375 -0.62 61.93 1.29
CA ASP A 375 0.37 62.81 1.92
C ASP A 375 0.38 62.64 3.45
N LYS A 376 -0.81 62.63 4.09
CA LYS A 376 -0.96 62.37 5.54
C LYS A 376 -0.49 60.99 5.98
N LEU A 377 -0.62 59.98 5.11
CA LEU A 377 -0.13 58.63 5.35
C LEU A 377 1.36 58.46 5.03
N TYR A 378 2.07 59.54 4.69
CA TYR A 378 3.47 59.53 4.28
C TYR A 378 3.75 58.62 3.07
N LEU A 379 2.75 58.37 2.23
CA LEU A 379 2.91 57.58 1.00
C LEU A 379 3.40 58.47 -0.15
N MET A 380 2.99 59.73 -0.19
CA MET A 380 3.55 60.68 -1.16
C MET A 380 3.92 62.00 -0.48
N ARG A 381 4.46 62.93 -1.27
CA ARG A 381 4.68 64.31 -0.85
C ARG A 381 3.99 65.23 -1.84
N VAL A 382 3.17 66.13 -1.30
CA VAL A 382 2.41 67.14 -2.05
C VAL A 382 2.99 68.51 -1.74
N ARG A 383 3.42 69.24 -2.79
CA ARG A 383 3.84 70.64 -2.66
C ARG A 383 2.70 71.55 -3.11
N ARG A 384 2.45 72.59 -2.33
CA ARG A 384 1.42 73.60 -2.61
C ARG A 384 2.05 74.98 -2.88
N ASN A 385 1.36 75.79 -3.67
CA ASN A 385 1.66 77.21 -3.80
C ASN A 385 1.09 78.03 -2.63
N GLU A 386 1.37 79.33 -2.59
CA GLU A 386 0.89 80.26 -1.56
C GLU A 386 -0.65 80.38 -1.51
N GLU A 387 -1.34 80.02 -2.60
CA GLU A 387 -2.80 79.99 -2.72
C GLU A 387 -3.42 78.64 -2.28
N GLY A 388 -2.61 77.71 -1.75
CA GLY A 388 -3.05 76.40 -1.26
C GLY A 388 -3.34 75.36 -2.36
N ARG A 389 -3.02 75.63 -3.62
CA ARG A 389 -3.20 74.71 -4.76
C ARG A 389 -2.02 73.75 -4.90
N ILE A 390 -2.30 72.51 -5.28
CA ILE A 390 -1.28 71.46 -5.51
C ILE A 390 -0.51 71.78 -6.80
N ILE A 391 0.82 71.90 -6.69
CA ILE A 391 1.72 72.20 -7.83
C ILE A 391 2.60 71.02 -8.22
N GLU A 392 3.06 70.23 -7.24
CA GLU A 392 3.98 69.11 -7.48
C GLU A 392 3.62 67.94 -6.56
N THR A 393 3.71 66.73 -7.10
CA THR A 393 3.55 65.48 -6.32
C THR A 393 4.64 64.49 -6.67
N THR A 394 5.18 63.77 -5.68
CA THR A 394 6.14 62.68 -5.95
C THR A 394 5.53 61.59 -6.83
N ASN A 395 6.32 61.00 -7.73
CA ASN A 395 5.89 59.87 -8.57
C ASN A 395 5.55 58.62 -7.73
N LEU A 396 4.51 57.90 -8.13
CA LEU A 396 4.00 56.72 -7.45
C LEU A 396 4.76 55.47 -7.90
N THR A 397 6.01 55.33 -7.48
CA THR A 397 6.75 54.07 -7.63
C THR A 397 7.40 53.69 -6.31
N LEU A 398 7.65 52.40 -6.11
CA LEU A 398 8.30 51.86 -4.91
C LEU A 398 9.68 52.51 -4.69
N LEU A 399 10.43 52.77 -5.76
CA LEU A 399 11.73 53.46 -5.68
C LEU A 399 11.61 54.88 -5.12
N ASN A 400 10.64 55.67 -5.60
CA ASN A 400 10.43 57.03 -5.12
C ASN A 400 9.85 57.05 -3.71
N LEU A 401 8.97 56.10 -3.37
CA LEU A 401 8.43 55.92 -2.03
C LEU A 401 9.55 55.60 -1.03
N TRP A 402 10.48 54.72 -1.41
CA TRP A 402 11.60 54.35 -0.57
C TRP A 402 12.53 55.53 -0.29
N LEU A 403 12.82 56.35 -1.32
CA LEU A 403 13.59 57.60 -1.18
C LEU A 403 12.83 58.68 -0.39
N LEU A 404 11.50 58.63 -0.37
CA LEU A 404 10.70 59.52 0.47
C LEU A 404 10.82 59.13 1.95
N TRP A 405 10.73 57.85 2.27
CA TRP A 405 10.82 57.34 3.64
C TRP A 405 12.22 57.42 4.24
N PHE A 406 13.25 57.13 3.45
CA PHE A 406 14.64 57.03 3.94
C PHE A 406 15.55 58.19 3.50
N GLY A 407 15.01 59.15 2.75
CA GLY A 407 15.75 60.26 2.16
C GLY A 407 16.57 59.88 0.92
N PRO A 408 17.29 60.84 0.31
CA PRO A 408 18.13 60.59 -0.86
C PRO A 408 19.25 59.58 -0.57
N LEU A 409 19.39 58.57 -1.41
CA LEU A 409 20.36 57.48 -1.24
C LEU A 409 21.28 57.36 -2.45
N ARG A 410 22.50 56.83 -2.23
CA ARG A 410 23.39 56.44 -3.32
C ARG A 410 22.79 55.24 -4.05
N GLU A 411 22.99 55.17 -5.37
CA GLU A 411 22.33 54.19 -6.25
C GLU A 411 22.51 52.72 -5.80
N ASP A 412 23.72 52.32 -5.40
CA ASP A 412 24.03 50.97 -4.88
C ASP A 412 23.32 50.68 -3.55
N LYS A 413 23.20 51.68 -2.68
CA LYS A 413 22.47 51.56 -1.40
C LYS A 413 20.97 51.45 -1.62
N LEU A 414 20.42 52.24 -2.55
CA LEU A 414 19.03 52.12 -2.96
C LEU A 414 18.75 50.72 -3.53
N ALA A 415 19.58 50.22 -4.44
CA ALA A 415 19.47 48.87 -5.00
C ALA A 415 19.48 47.80 -3.89
N MET A 416 20.45 47.86 -2.97
CA MET A 416 20.55 46.92 -1.85
C MET A 416 19.36 47.00 -0.89
N HIS A 417 18.81 48.19 -0.60
CA HIS A 417 17.65 48.30 0.27
C HIS A 417 16.40 47.67 -0.36
N ILE A 418 16.19 47.87 -1.66
CA ILE A 418 15.05 47.28 -2.36
C ILE A 418 15.19 45.75 -2.49
N VAL A 419 16.40 45.24 -2.74
CA VAL A 419 16.67 43.79 -2.73
C VAL A 419 16.53 43.22 -1.31
N GLY A 420 16.92 43.97 -0.28
CA GLY A 420 16.69 43.61 1.12
C GLY A 420 15.20 43.53 1.46
N LEU A 421 14.40 44.48 1.00
CA LEU A 421 12.93 44.45 1.10
C LEU A 421 12.36 43.20 0.39
N GLN A 422 12.84 42.90 -0.81
CA GLN A 422 12.45 41.72 -1.58
C GLN A 422 12.72 40.42 -0.82
N LEU A 423 13.91 40.28 -0.23
CA LEU A 423 14.27 39.11 0.58
C LEU A 423 13.44 39.04 1.86
N LEU A 424 13.24 40.15 2.56
CA LEU A 424 12.47 40.19 3.80
C LEU A 424 11.00 39.82 3.56
N CYS A 425 10.36 40.42 2.54
CA CYS A 425 9.00 40.08 2.13
C CYS A 425 8.91 38.62 1.68
N GLY A 426 9.90 38.13 0.92
CA GLY A 426 9.94 36.75 0.45
C GLY A 426 10.10 35.71 1.57
N VAL A 427 11.03 35.93 2.50
CA VAL A 427 11.19 35.06 3.68
C VAL A 427 9.95 35.13 4.57
N ALA A 428 9.39 36.32 4.80
CA ALA A 428 8.14 36.46 5.54
C ALA A 428 6.99 35.72 4.85
N ALA A 429 6.90 35.78 3.52
CA ALA A 429 5.91 35.05 2.73
C ALA A 429 6.09 33.53 2.84
N LEU A 430 7.32 33.02 2.75
CA LEU A 430 7.61 31.59 2.95
C LEU A 430 7.33 31.16 4.40
N LEU A 431 7.67 31.98 5.38
CA LEU A 431 7.30 31.75 6.78
C LEU A 431 5.79 31.81 6.99
N VAL A 432 5.06 32.68 6.32
CA VAL A 432 3.59 32.68 6.36
C VAL A 432 3.07 31.39 5.74
N ARG A 433 3.53 31.02 4.54
CA ARG A 433 3.15 29.77 3.87
C ARG A 433 3.40 28.55 4.75
N HIS A 434 4.59 28.45 5.35
CA HIS A 434 5.03 27.25 6.08
C HIS A 434 4.72 27.29 7.59
N LYS A 435 4.68 28.47 8.24
CA LYS A 435 4.35 28.65 9.68
C LYS A 435 2.89 28.98 9.99
N LEU A 436 2.08 29.56 9.10
CA LEU A 436 0.62 29.63 9.34
C LEU A 436 -0.06 28.29 9.07
N ALA A 437 0.57 27.39 8.28
CA ALA A 437 0.25 25.97 8.30
C ALA A 437 0.66 25.29 9.64
N PHE A 438 1.78 25.71 10.22
CA PHE A 438 2.30 25.17 11.50
C PHE A 438 1.66 25.76 12.76
N ARG A 439 1.07 26.96 12.74
CA ARG A 439 0.31 27.55 13.87
C ARG A 439 -1.14 27.04 13.97
N VAL A 440 -1.58 26.22 13.03
CA VAL A 440 -2.75 25.33 13.19
C VAL A 440 -2.34 24.00 13.87
N SER A 441 -1.04 23.77 14.08
CA SER A 441 -0.48 22.48 14.49
C SER A 441 0.58 22.61 15.59
N LEU A 442 0.20 23.06 16.81
CA LEU A 442 0.80 22.74 18.13
C LEU A 442 0.11 23.56 19.26
N PRO A 443 0.06 23.05 20.50
CA PRO A 443 -1.13 22.53 21.15
C PRO A 443 -1.85 23.57 22.00
N LYS A 444 -3.16 23.76 21.79
CA LYS A 444 -4.06 24.21 22.86
C LYS A 444 -4.71 22.99 23.48
N ALA A 445 -4.17 22.60 24.62
CA ALA A 445 -4.87 21.80 25.60
C ALA A 445 -6.26 22.42 25.87
N ALA A 446 -7.26 21.55 26.03
CA ALA A 446 -8.60 21.88 26.49
C ALA A 446 -9.55 22.61 25.52
N THR A 447 -9.76 22.12 24.29
CA THR A 447 -11.08 22.20 23.60
C THR A 447 -11.06 21.45 22.26
N SER A 448 -11.08 20.11 22.28
CA SER A 448 -11.43 19.33 21.09
C SER A 448 -12.25 18.12 21.49
N ALA A 449 -13.56 18.34 21.53
CA ALA A 449 -14.56 17.29 21.61
C ALA A 449 -15.61 17.42 20.47
N ARG A 450 -15.38 18.26 19.44
CA ARG A 450 -16.45 18.57 18.47
C ARG A 450 -16.10 18.84 16.99
N LEU A 451 -14.89 18.57 16.50
CA LEU A 451 -14.65 18.63 15.04
C LEU A 451 -13.76 17.47 14.56
N ALA A 452 -14.34 16.28 14.54
CA ALA A 452 -13.89 15.18 13.72
C ALA A 452 -14.97 14.94 12.66
N THR A 453 -14.83 15.55 11.47
CA THR A 453 -15.51 15.13 10.23
C THR A 453 -14.96 15.95 9.04
N MET A 454 -14.41 15.21 8.05
CA MET A 454 -14.13 15.55 6.64
C MET A 454 -12.64 15.65 6.18
N PRO A 455 -12.32 15.14 4.96
CA PRO A 455 -11.09 14.40 4.65
C PRO A 455 -10.11 15.15 3.71
N ALA A 456 -8.90 14.60 3.59
CA ALA A 456 -7.79 15.06 2.76
C ALA A 456 -8.04 14.88 1.24
N LEU A 457 -7.59 15.82 0.41
CA LEU A 457 -7.56 15.72 -1.07
C LEU A 457 -6.11 15.89 -1.56
N ASP A 458 -5.50 14.79 -1.99
CA ASP A 458 -4.46 14.67 -3.03
C ASP A 458 -3.89 13.22 -3.07
N LYS A 459 -4.78 12.23 -2.99
CA LYS A 459 -4.50 10.85 -3.38
C LYS A 459 -5.67 10.40 -4.27
N PRO A 460 -5.43 9.67 -5.38
CA PRO A 460 -6.53 9.02 -6.09
C PRO A 460 -7.31 8.18 -5.08
N PRO A 461 -8.66 8.17 -5.13
CA PRO A 461 -9.48 7.42 -4.18
C PRO A 461 -8.97 5.98 -4.03
N GLN A 462 -8.65 5.59 -2.81
CA GLN A 462 -8.04 4.29 -2.51
C GLN A 462 -9.08 3.36 -1.88
N THR A 463 -9.04 2.08 -2.23
CA THR A 463 -9.79 1.05 -1.51
C THR A 463 -9.19 0.82 -0.11
N LEU A 464 -9.92 0.13 0.77
CA LEU A 464 -9.40 -0.31 2.07
C LEU A 464 -8.15 -1.18 1.88
N TYR A 465 -8.17 -2.10 0.91
CA TYR A 465 -7.02 -2.94 0.57
C TYR A 465 -5.81 -2.08 0.18
N ASP A 466 -5.98 -1.11 -0.72
CA ASP A 466 -4.87 -0.28 -1.19
C ASP A 466 -4.22 0.52 -0.06
N LYS A 467 -5.02 1.00 0.90
CA LYS A 467 -4.54 1.72 2.08
C LYS A 467 -3.70 0.81 2.96
N VAL A 468 -4.25 -0.34 3.35
CA VAL A 468 -3.55 -1.29 4.21
C VAL A 468 -2.31 -1.82 3.49
N LEU A 469 -2.40 -2.28 2.25
CA LEU A 469 -1.26 -2.80 1.51
C LEU A 469 -0.11 -1.77 1.44
N LYS A 470 -0.43 -0.53 1.07
CA LYS A 470 0.56 0.54 0.93
C LYS A 470 1.31 0.84 2.23
N ASP A 471 0.61 0.78 3.36
CA ASP A 471 1.20 1.01 4.68
C ASP A 471 2.21 -0.09 5.09
N HIS A 472 2.27 -1.22 4.38
CA HIS A 472 3.10 -2.39 4.73
C HIS A 472 4.16 -2.73 3.69
N ILE A 473 4.33 -1.93 2.63
CA ILE A 473 5.38 -2.17 1.63
C ILE A 473 6.73 -1.72 2.21
N VAL A 474 7.63 -2.67 2.44
CA VAL A 474 9.02 -2.42 2.84
C VAL A 474 9.84 -1.96 1.63
N ASN A 475 9.65 -2.65 0.50
CA ASN A 475 10.32 -2.35 -0.75
C ASN A 475 9.45 -2.80 -1.93
N GLU A 476 9.44 -2.03 -3.01
CA GLU A 476 8.74 -2.38 -4.26
C GLU A 476 9.75 -2.36 -5.42
N GLN A 477 9.81 -3.47 -6.15
CA GLN A 477 10.63 -3.63 -7.34
C GLN A 477 9.90 -3.08 -8.57
N LYS A 478 10.65 -2.82 -9.65
CA LYS A 478 10.11 -2.20 -10.88
C LYS A 478 9.07 -3.05 -11.61
N ASP A 479 9.11 -4.36 -11.41
CA ASP A 479 8.20 -5.36 -11.97
C ASP A 479 6.90 -5.54 -11.15
N GLY A 480 6.71 -4.71 -10.11
CA GLY A 480 5.59 -4.76 -9.19
C GLY A 480 5.72 -5.79 -8.06
N THR A 481 6.88 -6.46 -7.94
CA THR A 481 7.15 -7.37 -6.83
C THR A 481 7.41 -6.58 -5.55
N ILE A 482 6.63 -6.85 -4.50
CA ILE A 482 6.68 -6.16 -3.22
C ILE A 482 7.26 -7.07 -2.13
N LEU A 483 8.12 -6.49 -1.28
CA LEU A 483 8.46 -7.03 0.01
C LEU A 483 7.46 -6.46 1.03
N LEU A 484 6.51 -7.30 1.44
CA LEU A 484 5.42 -6.95 2.35
C LEU A 484 5.82 -7.26 3.80
N TYR A 485 5.68 -6.28 4.69
CA TYR A 485 5.86 -6.49 6.13
C TYR A 485 4.66 -7.21 6.74
N ILE A 486 4.92 -8.14 7.66
CA ILE A 486 3.91 -8.90 8.38
C ILE A 486 3.87 -8.43 9.85
N ASP A 487 2.79 -7.81 10.30
CA ASP A 487 2.70 -7.36 11.70
C ASP A 487 2.45 -8.50 12.70
N ARG A 488 1.73 -9.54 12.26
CA ARG A 488 1.22 -10.60 13.14
C ARG A 488 1.36 -11.95 12.46
N HIS A 489 2.02 -12.87 13.15
CA HIS A 489 2.16 -14.25 12.70
C HIS A 489 1.50 -15.19 13.70
N LEU A 490 0.53 -15.96 13.24
CA LEU A 490 -0.10 -17.02 14.01
C LEU A 490 0.49 -18.38 13.59
N VAL A 491 0.69 -19.27 14.56
CA VAL A 491 1.33 -20.58 14.36
C VAL A 491 0.52 -21.68 15.04
N HIS A 492 0.47 -22.87 14.45
CA HIS A 492 -0.18 -24.05 14.99
C HIS A 492 0.58 -25.33 14.60
N GLU A 493 0.22 -26.47 15.19
CA GLU A 493 1.04 -27.69 15.21
C GLU A 493 1.17 -28.42 13.88
N VAL A 494 0.29 -28.16 12.91
CA VAL A 494 0.24 -28.94 11.65
C VAL A 494 1.25 -28.44 10.63
N THR A 495 1.46 -27.12 10.53
CA THR A 495 2.28 -26.53 9.45
C THR A 495 3.59 -25.94 9.94
N SER A 496 3.80 -25.83 11.25
CA SER A 496 4.98 -25.23 11.84
C SER A 496 6.19 -26.15 12.03
N PRO A 497 6.06 -27.49 12.22
CA PRO A 497 7.23 -28.34 12.54
C PRO A 497 8.37 -28.21 11.53
N GLN A 498 8.06 -28.30 10.24
CA GLN A 498 9.05 -28.22 9.17
C GLN A 498 9.61 -26.81 8.97
N ALA A 499 8.88 -25.77 9.39
CA ALA A 499 9.36 -24.40 9.35
C ALA A 499 10.41 -24.16 10.45
N PHE A 500 10.15 -24.60 11.68
CA PHE A 500 11.13 -24.51 12.77
C PHE A 500 12.36 -25.39 12.51
N GLU A 501 12.17 -26.58 11.95
CA GLU A 501 13.29 -27.43 11.50
C GLU A 501 14.16 -26.70 10.45
N GLY A 502 13.54 -26.02 9.48
CA GLY A 502 14.25 -25.21 8.48
C GLY A 502 15.09 -24.09 9.10
N LEU A 503 14.55 -23.37 10.08
CA LEU A 503 15.30 -22.38 10.85
C LEU A 503 16.51 -23.00 11.56
N LYS A 504 16.30 -24.14 12.23
CA LYS A 504 17.35 -24.85 12.98
C LYS A 504 18.48 -25.31 12.06
N ASN A 505 18.13 -25.95 10.94
CA ASN A 505 19.09 -26.41 9.94
C ASN A 505 19.88 -25.25 9.30
N ALA A 506 19.24 -24.09 9.13
CA ALA A 506 19.87 -22.88 8.60
C ALA A 506 20.57 -22.01 9.66
N GLY A 507 20.53 -22.39 10.95
CA GLY A 507 21.08 -21.59 12.05
C GLY A 507 20.39 -20.23 12.25
N ARG A 508 19.11 -20.12 11.90
CA ARG A 508 18.30 -18.89 11.96
C ARG A 508 17.49 -18.83 13.26
N LYS A 509 17.24 -17.61 13.75
CA LYS A 509 16.34 -17.35 14.89
C LYS A 509 15.00 -16.80 14.39
N VAL A 510 13.97 -16.89 15.23
CA VAL A 510 12.71 -16.16 15.00
C VAL A 510 12.98 -14.66 15.17
N ARG A 511 12.62 -13.85 14.15
CA ARG A 511 12.92 -12.42 14.09
C ARG A 511 12.11 -11.58 15.09
N ARG A 512 10.79 -11.79 15.13
CA ARG A 512 9.86 -11.09 16.03
C ARG A 512 9.03 -12.07 16.85
N PRO A 513 9.62 -12.70 17.90
CA PRO A 513 8.86 -13.56 18.81
C PRO A 513 7.71 -12.82 19.51
N ASP A 514 7.83 -11.52 19.69
CA ASP A 514 6.78 -10.64 20.23
C ASP A 514 5.55 -10.55 19.32
N CYS A 515 5.75 -10.66 18.01
CA CYS A 515 4.69 -10.60 17.00
C CYS A 515 4.26 -12.00 16.51
N THR A 516 4.66 -13.06 17.20
CA THR A 516 4.35 -14.45 16.88
C THR A 516 3.59 -15.11 18.02
N LEU A 517 2.42 -15.67 17.73
CA LEU A 517 1.56 -16.34 18.70
C LEU A 517 1.21 -17.76 18.22
N ALA A 518 1.44 -18.76 19.07
CA ALA A 518 1.20 -20.16 18.79
C ALA A 518 0.05 -20.73 19.63
N THR A 519 -0.66 -21.73 19.08
CA THR A 519 -1.62 -22.55 19.82
C THR A 519 -1.70 -23.95 19.23
N VAL A 520 -2.45 -24.85 19.89
CA VAL A 520 -2.79 -26.18 19.36
C VAL A 520 -4.29 -26.29 19.18
N ASP A 521 -4.77 -26.73 18.02
CA ASP A 521 -6.22 -26.78 17.74
C ASP A 521 -6.70 -27.85 16.74
N HIS A 522 -5.86 -28.41 15.86
CA HIS A 522 -6.28 -29.39 14.84
C HIS A 522 -6.24 -30.84 15.34
N ASN A 523 -5.15 -31.23 16.00
CA ASN A 523 -4.83 -32.60 16.42
C ASN A 523 -5.30 -32.95 17.83
N ILE A 524 -5.83 -31.98 18.57
CA ILE A 524 -6.25 -32.16 19.95
C ILE A 524 -7.67 -32.76 20.02
N PRO A 525 -7.93 -33.71 20.94
CA PRO A 525 -9.29 -34.14 21.25
C PRO A 525 -10.12 -33.00 21.85
N THR A 526 -11.42 -32.97 21.55
CA THR A 526 -12.39 -32.05 22.21
C THR A 526 -13.13 -32.69 23.38
N THR A 527 -12.66 -33.83 23.87
CA THR A 527 -13.14 -34.45 25.11
C THR A 527 -12.73 -33.62 26.33
N SER A 528 -13.42 -33.84 27.45
CA SER A 528 -13.13 -33.14 28.72
C SER A 528 -11.65 -33.18 29.07
N ARG A 529 -11.14 -32.05 29.57
CA ARG A 529 -9.75 -31.84 30.01
C ARG A 529 -9.59 -31.89 31.53
N GLU A 530 -10.62 -32.28 32.28
CA GLU A 530 -10.55 -32.35 33.75
C GLU A 530 -9.39 -33.22 34.26
N THR A 531 -9.01 -34.26 33.50
CA THR A 531 -7.89 -35.15 33.85
C THR A 531 -6.61 -34.84 33.08
N TYR A 532 -6.52 -33.70 32.39
CA TYR A 532 -5.35 -33.29 31.62
C TYR A 532 -4.16 -33.02 32.54
N LYS A 533 -2.99 -33.58 32.20
CA LYS A 533 -1.71 -33.32 32.89
C LYS A 533 -0.69 -32.76 31.92
N ASP A 534 -0.50 -33.47 30.81
CA ASP A 534 0.41 -33.14 29.73
C ASP A 534 -0.14 -33.66 28.39
N VAL A 535 0.43 -33.19 27.28
CA VAL A 535 0.08 -33.63 25.92
C VAL A 535 0.33 -35.13 25.74
N ALA A 536 1.42 -35.64 26.32
CA ALA A 536 1.89 -37.01 26.11
C ALA A 536 0.88 -38.06 26.60
N GLY A 537 0.26 -37.82 27.76
CA GLY A 537 -0.77 -38.67 28.34
C GLY A 537 -2.19 -38.40 27.82
N PHE A 538 -2.46 -37.21 27.27
CA PHE A 538 -3.80 -36.83 26.81
C PHE A 538 -4.06 -37.22 25.36
N VAL A 539 -3.13 -36.93 24.45
CA VAL A 539 -3.28 -37.23 23.01
C VAL A 539 -2.86 -38.68 22.74
N GLN A 540 -3.86 -39.55 22.53
CA GLN A 540 -3.64 -41.00 22.43
C GLN A 540 -2.97 -41.41 21.11
N GLU A 541 -3.34 -40.79 20.01
CA GLU A 541 -2.81 -41.10 18.69
C GLU A 541 -1.36 -40.62 18.56
N SER A 542 -0.45 -41.51 18.13
CA SER A 542 0.99 -41.26 18.11
C SER A 542 1.40 -40.04 17.30
N ASP A 543 0.89 -39.92 16.07
CA ASP A 543 1.34 -38.88 15.14
C ASP A 543 0.79 -37.51 15.55
N SER A 544 -0.46 -37.48 16.00
CA SER A 544 -1.10 -36.29 16.59
C SER A 544 -0.36 -35.83 17.85
N ARG A 545 0.04 -36.77 18.72
CA ARG A 545 0.82 -36.48 19.93
C ARG A 545 2.19 -35.91 19.57
N LEU A 546 2.88 -36.52 18.60
CA LEU A 546 4.18 -36.08 18.13
C LEU A 546 4.14 -34.63 17.63
N GLN A 547 3.19 -34.28 16.75
CA GLN A 547 3.07 -32.91 16.24
C GLN A 547 2.83 -31.88 17.37
N CYS A 548 1.92 -32.17 18.31
CA CYS A 548 1.65 -31.29 19.44
C CYS A 548 2.90 -31.10 20.33
N MET A 549 3.61 -32.19 20.68
CA MET A 549 4.83 -32.12 21.48
C MET A 549 5.95 -31.38 20.76
N THR A 550 6.13 -31.62 19.46
CA THR A 550 7.12 -30.90 18.64
C THR A 550 6.83 -29.40 18.61
N LEU A 551 5.57 -28.97 18.59
CA LEU A 551 5.25 -27.54 18.72
C LEU A 551 5.66 -27.01 20.10
N GLU A 552 5.38 -27.72 21.19
CA GLU A 552 5.77 -27.31 22.56
C GLU A 552 7.28 -27.15 22.72
N GLU A 553 8.05 -28.08 22.13
CA GLU A 553 9.51 -28.00 22.08
C GLU A 553 9.99 -26.78 21.28
N ASN A 554 9.42 -26.56 20.09
CA ASN A 554 9.80 -25.45 19.21
C ASN A 554 9.47 -24.08 19.82
N VAL A 555 8.28 -23.89 20.40
CA VAL A 555 7.92 -22.59 21.01
C VAL A 555 8.84 -22.27 22.19
N LYS A 556 9.29 -23.30 22.93
CA LYS A 556 10.27 -23.15 24.00
C LYS A 556 11.67 -22.82 23.46
N GLU A 557 12.16 -23.55 22.46
CA GLU A 557 13.48 -23.34 21.86
C GLU A 557 13.62 -21.94 21.24
N PHE A 558 12.56 -21.44 20.60
CA PHE A 558 12.56 -20.17 19.89
C PHE A 558 11.93 -18.99 20.65
N GLY A 559 11.42 -19.21 21.87
CA GLY A 559 10.85 -18.16 22.73
C GLY A 559 9.55 -17.54 22.19
N VAL A 560 8.69 -18.35 21.58
CA VAL A 560 7.41 -17.91 20.99
C VAL A 560 6.29 -17.99 22.03
N THR A 561 5.38 -17.00 22.04
CA THR A 561 4.21 -17.02 22.94
C THR A 561 3.28 -18.18 22.56
N TYR A 562 2.86 -19.00 23.54
CA TYR A 562 2.07 -20.20 23.29
C TYR A 562 0.86 -20.31 24.21
N PHE A 563 -0.32 -20.63 23.66
CA PHE A 563 -1.51 -21.03 24.42
C PHE A 563 -1.76 -22.53 24.20
N GLY A 564 -1.14 -23.35 25.04
CA GLY A 564 -1.29 -24.80 25.05
C GLY A 564 -2.55 -25.28 25.77
N LEU A 565 -2.78 -26.59 25.78
CA LEU A 565 -4.01 -27.22 26.32
C LEU A 565 -4.32 -26.88 27.79
N GLY A 566 -3.30 -26.59 28.61
CA GLY A 566 -3.46 -26.17 30.00
C GLY A 566 -3.80 -24.68 30.18
N ASP A 567 -3.72 -23.86 29.14
CA ASP A 567 -4.07 -22.44 29.21
C ASP A 567 -5.57 -22.23 28.98
N LYS A 568 -6.21 -21.49 29.89
CA LYS A 568 -7.63 -21.12 29.83
C LYS A 568 -8.02 -20.28 28.60
N ARG A 569 -7.05 -19.76 27.84
CA ARG A 569 -7.21 -18.99 26.61
C ARG A 569 -7.04 -19.83 25.34
N GLN A 570 -6.60 -21.09 25.47
CA GLN A 570 -6.43 -21.97 24.32
C GLN A 570 -7.73 -22.06 23.51
N GLY A 571 -7.59 -22.12 22.19
CA GLY A 571 -8.71 -22.23 21.28
C GLY A 571 -8.23 -22.31 19.84
N ILE A 572 -9.20 -22.23 18.93
CA ILE A 572 -8.91 -22.22 17.50
C ILE A 572 -8.10 -20.96 17.16
N VAL A 573 -7.06 -21.11 16.34
CA VAL A 573 -6.06 -20.07 16.05
C VAL A 573 -6.68 -18.73 15.59
N HIS A 574 -7.74 -18.80 14.78
CA HIS A 574 -8.46 -17.63 14.25
C HIS A 574 -9.44 -16.98 15.23
N ILE A 575 -9.69 -17.60 16.38
CA ILE A 575 -10.56 -17.09 17.45
C ILE A 575 -9.71 -16.45 18.55
N ILE A 576 -8.59 -17.08 18.93
CA ILE A 576 -7.73 -16.57 20.00
C ILE A 576 -7.12 -15.20 19.64
N GLY A 577 -6.75 -14.97 18.37
CA GLY A 577 -6.14 -13.72 17.93
C GLY A 577 -7.03 -12.49 18.23
N PRO A 578 -8.28 -12.46 17.72
CA PRO A 578 -9.24 -11.41 18.02
C PRO A 578 -9.57 -11.28 19.51
N GLU A 579 -9.75 -12.38 20.23
CA GLU A 579 -10.09 -12.36 21.66
C GLU A 579 -9.01 -11.74 22.54
N GLN A 580 -7.74 -11.90 22.14
CA GLN A 580 -6.62 -11.31 22.83
C GLN A 580 -6.31 -9.87 22.37
N GLY A 581 -6.93 -9.38 21.30
CA GLY A 581 -6.55 -8.11 20.68
C GLY A 581 -5.24 -8.20 19.89
N PHE A 582 -4.80 -9.41 19.52
CA PHE A 582 -3.65 -9.63 18.64
C PHE A 582 -3.98 -9.17 17.21
N THR A 583 -5.25 -9.34 16.81
CA THR A 583 -5.81 -8.81 15.58
C THR A 583 -6.28 -7.38 15.79
N LEU A 584 -5.68 -6.43 15.06
CA LEU A 584 -6.03 -5.00 15.14
C LEU A 584 -6.32 -4.44 13.73
N PRO A 585 -7.10 -3.36 13.61
CA PRO A 585 -7.38 -2.78 12.31
C PRO A 585 -6.13 -2.26 11.59
N GLY A 586 -6.07 -2.54 10.29
CA GLY A 586 -4.98 -2.12 9.42
C GLY A 586 -3.70 -2.94 9.55
N THR A 587 -3.70 -4.08 10.24
CA THR A 587 -2.51 -4.96 10.30
C THR A 587 -2.43 -5.89 9.12
N THR A 588 -1.22 -6.37 8.79
CA THR A 588 -1.02 -7.60 8.04
C THR A 588 -0.94 -8.81 8.98
N VAL A 589 -1.74 -9.86 8.70
CA VAL A 589 -1.81 -11.08 9.54
C VAL A 589 -1.66 -12.32 8.68
N VAL A 590 -0.77 -13.24 9.04
CA VAL A 590 -0.56 -14.50 8.32
C VAL A 590 -0.54 -15.68 9.28
N CYS A 591 -0.90 -16.86 8.75
CA CYS A 591 -0.81 -18.14 9.43
C CYS A 591 -0.64 -19.25 8.38
N GLY A 592 -0.08 -20.38 8.78
CA GLY A 592 -0.09 -21.61 7.98
C GLY A 592 -1.49 -22.20 7.70
N ASP A 593 -2.56 -21.47 7.99
CA ASP A 593 -3.95 -21.87 7.82
C ASP A 593 -4.69 -20.93 6.85
N SER A 594 -5.48 -21.51 5.94
CA SER A 594 -6.21 -20.74 4.92
C SER A 594 -7.20 -19.72 5.51
N HIS A 595 -7.87 -20.06 6.62
CA HIS A 595 -8.94 -19.25 7.22
C HIS A 595 -8.44 -18.05 8.02
N THR A 596 -7.16 -17.70 7.91
CA THR A 596 -6.57 -16.45 8.40
C THR A 596 -7.32 -15.22 7.89
N SER A 597 -8.00 -15.35 6.75
CA SER A 597 -8.95 -14.37 6.23
C SER A 597 -9.97 -13.87 7.27
N THR A 598 -10.31 -14.66 8.29
CA THR A 598 -11.16 -14.27 9.44
C THR A 598 -10.79 -12.90 10.02
N HIS A 599 -9.49 -12.62 10.14
CA HIS A 599 -8.98 -11.40 10.76
C HIS A 599 -9.26 -10.14 9.93
N GLY A 600 -9.55 -10.28 8.63
CA GLY A 600 -9.90 -9.16 7.78
C GLY A 600 -11.24 -8.50 8.12
N ALA A 601 -12.05 -9.11 8.99
CA ALA A 601 -13.22 -8.48 9.61
C ALA A 601 -12.89 -7.20 10.40
N PHE A 602 -11.62 -7.03 10.78
CA PHE A 602 -11.10 -5.84 11.46
C PHE A 602 -10.55 -4.81 10.47
N GLY A 603 -10.64 -5.04 9.16
CA GLY A 603 -9.93 -4.27 8.14
C GLY A 603 -8.43 -4.58 8.10
N ALA A 604 -8.03 -5.77 8.56
CA ALA A 604 -6.68 -6.28 8.43
C ALA A 604 -6.49 -6.96 7.06
N LEU A 605 -5.30 -6.86 6.47
CA LEU A 605 -4.93 -7.67 5.31
C LEU A 605 -4.45 -9.03 5.82
N ALA A 606 -5.35 -9.99 5.86
CA ALA A 606 -5.12 -11.28 6.50
C ALA A 606 -5.32 -12.45 5.53
N PHE A 607 -4.30 -13.30 5.37
CA PHE A 607 -4.34 -14.40 4.40
C PHE A 607 -3.47 -15.59 4.85
N GLY A 608 -3.87 -16.78 4.42
CA GLY A 608 -3.13 -18.01 4.71
C GLY A 608 -1.89 -18.15 3.82
N ILE A 609 -0.87 -18.82 4.36
CA ILE A 609 0.43 -19.04 3.71
C ILE A 609 0.86 -20.51 3.82
N GLY A 610 1.81 -20.94 2.99
CA GLY A 610 2.41 -22.29 3.08
C GLY A 610 3.45 -22.42 4.19
N THR A 611 3.90 -23.64 4.47
CA THR A 611 4.93 -23.95 5.48
C THR A 611 6.29 -23.28 5.17
N SER A 612 6.71 -23.22 3.91
CA SER A 612 7.91 -22.49 3.47
C SER A 612 7.78 -20.98 3.70
N GLU A 613 6.57 -20.43 3.54
CA GLU A 613 6.32 -19.02 3.86
C GLU A 613 6.23 -18.78 5.37
N VAL A 614 5.74 -19.75 6.16
CA VAL A 614 5.81 -19.71 7.64
C VAL A 614 7.28 -19.61 8.07
N GLU A 615 8.17 -20.43 7.51
CA GLU A 615 9.62 -20.33 7.74
C GLU A 615 10.16 -18.95 7.37
N HIS A 616 9.77 -18.45 6.19
CA HIS A 616 10.17 -17.13 5.69
C HIS A 616 9.77 -16.02 6.67
N VAL A 617 8.52 -15.98 7.13
CA VAL A 617 8.03 -14.97 8.07
C VAL A 617 8.73 -15.10 9.42
N LEU A 618 8.94 -16.31 9.93
CA LEU A 618 9.70 -16.49 11.18
C LEU A 618 11.13 -15.94 11.04
N ALA A 619 11.78 -16.12 9.89
CA ALA A 619 13.15 -15.66 9.65
C ALA A 619 13.26 -14.14 9.40
N THR A 620 12.30 -13.53 8.68
CA THR A 620 12.46 -12.17 8.12
C THR A 620 11.36 -11.19 8.52
N GLN A 621 10.23 -11.67 9.06
CA GLN A 621 8.99 -10.90 9.30
C GLN A 621 8.39 -10.26 8.04
N THR A 622 8.72 -10.80 6.86
CA THR A 622 8.27 -10.27 5.58
C THR A 622 7.87 -11.39 4.62
N LEU A 623 7.16 -11.03 3.55
CA LEU A 623 6.85 -11.92 2.43
C LEU A 623 7.08 -11.20 1.10
N ILE A 624 7.59 -11.94 0.11
CA ILE A 624 7.67 -11.46 -1.26
C ILE A 624 6.35 -11.79 -1.96
N THR A 625 5.64 -10.78 -2.46
CA THR A 625 4.36 -10.98 -3.14
C THR A 625 4.10 -9.94 -4.23
N LYS A 626 2.95 -10.00 -4.90
CA LYS A 626 2.47 -8.96 -5.82
C LYS A 626 1.11 -8.43 -5.35
N ARG A 627 0.77 -7.23 -5.82
CA ARG A 627 -0.54 -6.62 -5.58
C ARG A 627 -1.64 -7.52 -6.14
N SER A 628 -2.67 -7.76 -5.33
CA SER A 628 -3.88 -8.50 -5.72
C SER A 628 -4.89 -7.54 -6.33
N LYS A 629 -5.83 -8.08 -7.11
CA LYS A 629 -6.97 -7.29 -7.61
C LYS A 629 -7.92 -6.94 -6.48
N ASN A 630 -8.68 -5.85 -6.65
CA ASN A 630 -9.71 -5.39 -5.73
C ASN A 630 -11.09 -5.87 -6.19
N MET A 631 -11.81 -6.58 -5.32
CA MET A 631 -13.19 -6.99 -5.58
C MET A 631 -14.13 -6.40 -4.51
N ARG A 632 -15.24 -5.79 -4.91
CA ARG A 632 -16.28 -5.31 -4.00
C ARG A 632 -17.48 -6.27 -4.00
N VAL A 633 -17.90 -6.70 -2.81
CA VAL A 633 -19.18 -7.38 -2.60
C VAL A 633 -20.05 -6.51 -1.71
N GLN A 634 -21.05 -5.86 -2.30
CA GLN A 634 -21.93 -4.92 -1.62
C GLN A 634 -23.28 -5.59 -1.32
N VAL A 635 -23.66 -5.62 -0.04
CA VAL A 635 -24.95 -6.17 0.44
C VAL A 635 -25.73 -5.08 1.17
N ASP A 636 -26.81 -4.60 0.56
CA ASP A 636 -27.65 -3.51 1.07
C ASP A 636 -29.08 -3.98 1.38
N GLY A 637 -29.74 -3.30 2.32
CA GLY A 637 -31.08 -3.63 2.81
C GLY A 637 -31.10 -4.26 4.21
N GLU A 638 -32.28 -4.66 4.64
CA GLU A 638 -32.52 -5.39 5.89
C GLU A 638 -32.54 -6.90 5.62
N LEU A 639 -31.87 -7.68 6.48
CA LEU A 639 -31.86 -9.13 6.36
C LEU A 639 -33.24 -9.71 6.74
N PRO A 640 -33.81 -10.61 5.93
CA PRO A 640 -35.04 -11.31 6.29
C PRO A 640 -34.90 -12.10 7.59
N PRO A 641 -36.01 -12.37 8.32
CA PRO A 641 -35.99 -13.24 9.48
C PRO A 641 -35.37 -14.60 9.14
N GLY A 642 -34.56 -15.15 10.03
CA GLY A 642 -33.89 -16.44 9.79
C GLY A 642 -32.51 -16.34 9.17
N VAL A 643 -32.14 -15.19 8.58
CA VAL A 643 -30.89 -15.00 7.85
C VAL A 643 -29.80 -14.45 8.77
N SER A 644 -28.63 -15.08 8.72
CA SER A 644 -27.42 -14.73 9.48
C SER A 644 -26.21 -14.47 8.56
N SER A 645 -25.07 -14.12 9.14
CA SER A 645 -23.80 -13.94 8.41
C SER A 645 -23.40 -15.16 7.58
N LYS A 646 -23.66 -16.37 8.08
CA LYS A 646 -23.38 -17.62 7.38
C LYS A 646 -24.20 -17.74 6.09
N ASP A 647 -25.46 -17.35 6.15
CA ASP A 647 -26.37 -17.38 5.00
C ASP A 647 -25.95 -16.35 3.95
N ILE A 648 -25.53 -15.15 4.37
CA ILE A 648 -24.99 -14.12 3.47
C ILE A 648 -23.78 -14.65 2.71
N VAL A 649 -22.78 -15.19 3.40
CA VAL A 649 -21.54 -15.61 2.73
C VAL A 649 -21.73 -16.86 1.87
N LEU A 650 -22.57 -17.83 2.30
CA LEU A 650 -22.93 -18.96 1.45
C LEU A 650 -23.67 -18.50 0.19
N HIS A 651 -24.60 -17.56 0.31
CA HIS A 651 -25.30 -16.98 -0.84
C HIS A 651 -24.33 -16.28 -1.79
N VAL A 652 -23.40 -15.47 -1.27
CA VAL A 652 -22.34 -14.83 -2.07
C VAL A 652 -21.53 -15.89 -2.83
N ILE A 653 -21.06 -16.95 -2.16
CA ILE A 653 -20.29 -18.04 -2.79
C ILE A 653 -21.14 -18.75 -3.85
N GLY A 654 -22.44 -18.95 -3.62
CA GLY A 654 -23.36 -19.50 -4.63
C GLY A 654 -23.49 -18.63 -5.89
N VAL A 655 -23.44 -17.30 -5.73
CA VAL A 655 -23.52 -16.34 -6.84
C VAL A 655 -22.21 -16.29 -7.64
N ILE A 656 -21.05 -16.22 -6.97
CA ILE A 656 -19.76 -15.99 -7.64
C ILE A 656 -18.95 -17.27 -7.89
N GLY A 657 -19.33 -18.39 -7.28
CA GLY A 657 -18.62 -19.67 -7.32
C GLY A 657 -17.35 -19.70 -6.48
N THR A 658 -16.72 -20.88 -6.36
CA THR A 658 -15.47 -21.08 -5.61
C THR A 658 -14.22 -20.50 -6.28
N ALA A 659 -14.35 -19.99 -7.51
CA ALA A 659 -13.29 -19.31 -8.26
C ALA A 659 -13.59 -17.81 -8.53
N GLY A 660 -14.71 -17.29 -8.02
CA GLY A 660 -15.15 -15.92 -8.31
C GLY A 660 -14.16 -14.85 -7.84
N GLY A 661 -13.53 -15.09 -6.68
CA GLY A 661 -12.55 -14.23 -6.03
C GLY A 661 -11.09 -14.49 -6.40
N THR A 662 -10.76 -15.48 -7.24
CA THR A 662 -9.36 -15.87 -7.53
C THR A 662 -8.50 -14.67 -7.96
N GLY A 663 -7.33 -14.52 -7.32
CA GLY A 663 -6.39 -13.42 -7.54
C GLY A 663 -6.83 -12.06 -6.98
N ALA A 664 -7.93 -12.00 -6.23
CA ALA A 664 -8.48 -10.77 -5.66
C ALA A 664 -8.61 -10.81 -4.14
N VAL A 665 -8.62 -9.62 -3.52
CA VAL A 665 -9.08 -9.41 -2.15
C VAL A 665 -10.51 -8.88 -2.22
N ILE A 666 -11.43 -9.52 -1.49
CA ILE A 666 -12.82 -9.11 -1.42
C ILE A 666 -13.01 -8.11 -0.30
N GLU A 667 -13.52 -6.92 -0.61
CA GLU A 667 -14.06 -5.99 0.36
C GLU A 667 -15.58 -6.18 0.46
N PHE A 668 -16.05 -6.60 1.64
CA PHE A 668 -17.48 -6.72 1.94
C PHE A 668 -18.00 -5.39 2.51
N CYS A 669 -19.03 -4.84 1.88
CA CYS A 669 -19.62 -3.55 2.27
C CYS A 669 -21.14 -3.53 2.09
N GLY A 670 -21.76 -2.36 2.31
CA GLY A 670 -23.22 -2.19 2.29
C GLY A 670 -23.87 -2.18 3.67
N SER A 671 -25.14 -1.78 3.73
CA SER A 671 -25.87 -1.54 4.99
C SER A 671 -26.06 -2.82 5.80
N ALA A 672 -26.27 -3.96 5.14
CA ALA A 672 -26.41 -5.24 5.84
C ALA A 672 -25.10 -5.61 6.54
N ILE A 673 -23.96 -5.49 5.85
CA ILE A 673 -22.63 -5.78 6.41
C ILE A 673 -22.28 -4.86 7.58
N ARG A 674 -22.51 -3.54 7.44
CA ARG A 674 -22.28 -2.56 8.53
C ARG A 674 -23.14 -2.85 9.76
N GLY A 675 -24.33 -3.42 9.59
CA GLY A 675 -25.25 -3.76 10.68
C GLY A 675 -24.82 -4.97 11.52
N LEU A 676 -23.84 -5.76 11.08
CA LEU A 676 -23.41 -6.99 11.75
C LEU A 676 -22.46 -6.75 12.93
N SER A 677 -22.50 -7.64 13.93
CA SER A 677 -21.49 -7.74 15.00
C SER A 677 -20.09 -8.07 14.46
N MET A 678 -19.06 -7.98 15.30
CA MET A 678 -17.71 -8.41 14.92
C MET A 678 -17.63 -9.91 14.67
N GLU A 679 -18.30 -10.71 15.47
CA GLU A 679 -18.40 -12.16 15.34
C GLU A 679 -18.99 -12.58 13.99
N ALA A 680 -20.05 -11.89 13.56
CA ALA A 680 -20.71 -12.11 12.28
C ALA A 680 -19.84 -11.67 11.09
N ARG A 681 -19.14 -10.54 11.21
CA ARG A 681 -18.16 -10.08 10.21
C ARG A 681 -17.01 -11.07 10.06
N MET A 682 -16.52 -11.63 11.17
CA MET A 682 -15.48 -12.66 11.15
C MET A 682 -15.93 -13.92 10.42
N SER A 683 -17.18 -14.37 10.57
CA SER A 683 -17.72 -15.50 9.79
C SER A 683 -17.74 -15.24 8.28
N ILE A 684 -18.06 -14.01 7.86
CA ILE A 684 -18.05 -13.63 6.43
C ILE A 684 -16.62 -13.62 5.89
N CYS A 685 -15.70 -12.92 6.57
CA CYS A 685 -14.32 -12.84 6.12
C CYS A 685 -13.62 -14.21 6.12
N ASN A 686 -13.92 -15.08 7.10
CA ASN A 686 -13.44 -16.48 7.14
C ASN A 686 -13.72 -17.20 5.82
N MET A 687 -14.96 -17.13 5.34
CA MET A 687 -15.39 -17.88 4.15
C MET A 687 -15.07 -17.19 2.80
N SER A 688 -14.33 -16.08 2.81
CA SER A 688 -13.83 -15.46 1.56
C SER A 688 -12.91 -16.41 0.78
N ILE A 689 -12.20 -17.31 1.46
CA ILE A 689 -11.36 -18.32 0.83
C ILE A 689 -12.20 -19.34 0.05
N GLU A 690 -13.38 -19.69 0.56
CA GLU A 690 -14.30 -20.60 -0.14
C GLU A 690 -14.89 -19.96 -1.41
N ALA A 691 -14.85 -18.64 -1.55
CA ALA A 691 -15.10 -17.92 -2.80
C ALA A 691 -13.86 -17.84 -3.73
N GLY A 692 -12.74 -18.43 -3.33
CA GLY A 692 -11.47 -18.40 -4.05
C GLY A 692 -10.65 -17.13 -3.86
N ALA A 693 -11.09 -16.20 -3.00
CA ALA A 693 -10.36 -14.96 -2.74
C ALA A 693 -9.09 -15.20 -1.93
N ARG A 694 -8.11 -14.30 -2.09
CA ARG A 694 -6.90 -14.31 -1.27
C ARG A 694 -7.18 -13.89 0.18
N ALA A 695 -8.07 -12.92 0.36
CA ALA A 695 -8.49 -12.41 1.65
C ALA A 695 -9.88 -11.76 1.54
N GLY A 696 -10.56 -11.60 2.68
CA GLY A 696 -11.81 -10.86 2.80
C GLY A 696 -11.66 -9.76 3.84
N MET A 697 -12.05 -8.52 3.52
CA MET A 697 -11.89 -7.34 4.38
C MET A 697 -13.22 -6.63 4.61
N ILE A 698 -13.42 -6.11 5.83
CA ILE A 698 -14.52 -5.23 6.19
C ILE A 698 -13.94 -3.98 6.84
N ALA A 699 -14.40 -2.81 6.44
CA ALA A 699 -13.91 -1.54 6.98
C ALA A 699 -14.22 -1.44 8.50
N PRO A 700 -13.22 -1.14 9.35
CA PRO A 700 -13.45 -0.92 10.77
C PRO A 700 -14.35 0.29 11.03
N ASP A 701 -15.23 0.14 12.01
CA ASP A 701 -16.17 1.16 12.47
C ASP A 701 -16.34 1.10 14.00
N GLU A 702 -17.35 1.80 14.53
CA GLU A 702 -17.61 1.82 15.96
C GLU A 702 -17.83 0.43 16.56
N ILE A 703 -18.42 -0.52 15.81
CA ILE A 703 -18.60 -1.91 16.29
C ILE A 703 -17.24 -2.58 16.49
N THR A 704 -16.30 -2.35 15.57
CA THR A 704 -14.93 -2.82 15.70
C THR A 704 -14.23 -2.20 16.91
N PHE A 705 -14.39 -0.89 17.14
CA PHE A 705 -13.73 -0.21 18.26
C PHE A 705 -14.29 -0.64 19.61
N GLU A 706 -15.61 -0.85 19.73
CA GLU A 706 -16.21 -1.38 20.95
C GLU A 706 -15.73 -2.80 21.27
N TYR A 707 -15.58 -3.66 20.25
CA TYR A 707 -15.08 -5.03 20.46
C TYR A 707 -13.63 -5.06 21.00
N LEU A 708 -12.81 -4.08 20.60
CA LEU A 708 -11.40 -3.99 20.99
C LEU A 708 -11.17 -3.43 22.40
N LYS A 709 -12.19 -2.82 23.03
CA LYS A 709 -12.04 -2.26 24.38
C LYS A 709 -11.75 -3.35 25.40
N GLY A 710 -10.70 -3.13 26.20
CA GLY A 710 -10.31 -4.06 27.26
C GLY A 710 -9.64 -5.35 26.77
N ARG A 711 -9.33 -5.47 25.46
CA ARG A 711 -8.58 -6.61 24.95
C ARG A 711 -7.12 -6.52 25.39
N PRO A 712 -6.49 -7.62 25.86
CA PRO A 712 -5.17 -7.59 26.48
C PRO A 712 -4.05 -6.93 25.65
N LEU A 713 -4.08 -7.08 24.33
CA LEU A 713 -3.08 -6.54 23.41
C LEU A 713 -3.56 -5.34 22.59
N ALA A 714 -4.79 -4.89 22.82
CA ALA A 714 -5.21 -3.60 22.30
C ALA A 714 -4.64 -2.48 23.19
N PRO A 715 -4.47 -1.25 22.66
CA PRO A 715 -4.13 -0.11 23.50
C PRO A 715 -5.12 0.04 24.67
N GLU A 716 -4.63 0.49 25.83
CA GLU A 716 -5.49 0.71 26.99
C GLU A 716 -6.58 1.74 26.66
N TYR A 717 -7.85 1.39 26.93
CA TYR A 717 -8.98 2.23 26.58
C TYR A 717 -8.87 3.63 27.21
N GLY A 718 -9.05 4.67 26.40
CA GLY A 718 -9.00 6.06 26.84
C GLY A 718 -7.59 6.67 26.93
N SER A 719 -6.54 5.84 26.83
CA SER A 719 -5.15 6.30 26.75
C SER A 719 -4.89 7.18 25.51
N ALA A 720 -3.75 7.90 25.51
CA ALA A 720 -3.33 8.66 24.33
C ALA A 720 -3.08 7.75 23.12
N GLU A 721 -2.57 6.54 23.37
CA GLU A 721 -2.33 5.53 22.35
C GLU A 721 -3.64 5.01 21.74
N TRP A 722 -4.65 4.70 22.56
CA TRP A 722 -5.98 4.32 22.08
C TRP A 722 -6.61 5.39 21.18
N LYS A 723 -6.53 6.66 21.57
CA LYS A 723 -7.06 7.77 20.75
C LYS A 723 -6.35 7.87 19.41
N LYS A 724 -5.02 7.68 19.40
CA LYS A 724 -4.21 7.66 18.17
C LYS A 724 -4.56 6.45 17.29
N ALA A 725 -4.72 5.28 17.89
CA ALA A 725 -5.10 4.06 17.21
C ALA A 725 -6.50 4.17 16.58
N VAL A 726 -7.52 4.60 17.33
CA VAL A 726 -8.89 4.82 16.80
C VAL A 726 -8.91 5.86 15.68
N ALA A 727 -8.10 6.92 15.76
CA ALA A 727 -8.01 7.90 14.69
C ALA A 727 -7.43 7.28 13.40
N TYR A 728 -6.40 6.44 13.51
CA TYR A 728 -5.88 5.67 12.38
C TYR A 728 -6.92 4.68 11.86
N TRP A 729 -7.52 3.87 12.72
CA TRP A 729 -8.50 2.87 12.33
C TRP A 729 -9.73 3.48 11.65
N SER A 730 -10.21 4.63 12.11
CA SER A 730 -11.34 5.36 11.48
C SER A 730 -11.02 5.87 10.07
N SER A 731 -9.73 5.97 9.71
CA SER A 731 -9.31 6.36 8.35
C SER A 731 -9.28 5.18 7.37
N LEU A 732 -9.36 3.94 7.88
CA LEU A 732 -9.35 2.70 7.11
C LEU A 732 -10.74 2.36 6.58
N LYS A 733 -11.21 3.17 5.64
CA LYS A 733 -12.39 2.89 4.83
C LYS A 733 -12.07 3.24 3.39
N SER A 734 -12.70 2.58 2.43
CA SER A 734 -12.54 2.97 1.03
C SER A 734 -12.98 4.41 0.81
N ASP A 735 -12.19 5.14 0.03
CA ASP A 735 -12.50 6.52 -0.32
C ASP A 735 -13.70 6.56 -1.27
N GLU A 736 -14.46 7.65 -1.20
CA GLU A 736 -15.55 7.87 -2.15
C GLU A 736 -14.97 7.96 -3.58
N GLY A 737 -15.52 7.16 -4.50
CA GLY A 737 -15.01 7.05 -5.86
C GLY A 737 -13.82 6.09 -6.04
N ALA A 738 -13.46 5.28 -5.03
CA ALA A 738 -12.47 4.21 -5.21
C ALA A 738 -12.94 3.18 -6.25
N VAL A 739 -12.01 2.76 -7.12
CA VAL A 739 -12.28 1.84 -8.23
C VAL A 739 -11.92 0.42 -7.83
N TYR A 740 -12.83 -0.53 -8.09
CA TYR A 740 -12.62 -1.96 -7.91
C TYR A 740 -12.50 -2.66 -9.27
N ASP A 741 -11.67 -3.68 -9.36
CA ASP A 741 -11.51 -4.50 -10.57
C ASP A 741 -12.76 -5.35 -10.85
N LYS A 742 -13.47 -5.76 -9.79
CA LYS A 742 -14.72 -6.55 -9.85
C LYS A 742 -15.72 -6.01 -8.85
N GLU A 743 -16.99 -5.98 -9.22
CA GLU A 743 -18.06 -5.54 -8.33
C GLU A 743 -19.25 -6.50 -8.41
N VAL A 744 -19.79 -6.85 -7.25
CA VAL A 744 -20.98 -7.69 -7.10
C VAL A 744 -21.92 -7.00 -6.12
N PHE A 745 -23.16 -6.82 -6.55
CA PHE A 745 -24.22 -6.23 -5.74
C PHE A 745 -25.27 -7.28 -5.42
N ILE A 746 -25.69 -7.35 -4.15
CA ILE A 746 -26.72 -8.27 -3.66
C ILE A 746 -27.69 -7.46 -2.78
N ASP A 747 -28.99 -7.57 -3.07
CA ASP A 747 -30.01 -7.03 -2.18
C ASP A 747 -30.25 -8.02 -1.03
N ALA A 748 -30.14 -7.55 0.21
CA ALA A 748 -30.27 -8.37 1.42
C ALA A 748 -31.62 -9.12 1.47
N LYS A 749 -32.68 -8.56 0.87
CA LYS A 749 -34.01 -9.18 0.83
C LYS A 749 -34.06 -10.46 -0.01
N ASP A 750 -33.12 -10.63 -0.94
CA ASP A 750 -33.04 -11.79 -1.83
C ASP A 750 -32.33 -12.97 -1.15
N ILE A 751 -31.71 -12.73 0.00
CA ILE A 751 -31.04 -13.75 0.79
C ILE A 751 -32.07 -14.48 1.64
N VAL A 752 -32.16 -15.79 1.43
CA VAL A 752 -32.98 -16.73 2.21
C VAL A 752 -32.01 -17.61 3.02
N PRO A 753 -32.42 -18.21 4.17
CA PRO A 753 -31.56 -19.19 4.83
C PRO A 753 -31.01 -20.21 3.83
N THR A 754 -29.68 -20.27 3.73
CA THR A 754 -28.96 -20.87 2.61
C THR A 754 -28.21 -22.11 3.08
N ILE A 755 -28.26 -23.17 2.30
CA ILE A 755 -27.71 -24.47 2.66
C ILE A 755 -27.01 -25.13 1.47
N SER A 756 -25.89 -25.83 1.70
CA SER A 756 -25.27 -26.63 0.65
C SER A 756 -26.04 -27.93 0.41
N TRP A 757 -26.19 -28.34 -0.85
CA TRP A 757 -26.76 -29.63 -1.26
C TRP A 757 -25.68 -30.58 -1.80
N GLY A 758 -24.62 -30.05 -2.42
CA GLY A 758 -23.55 -30.80 -3.07
C GLY A 758 -22.30 -31.00 -2.20
N THR A 759 -21.15 -31.17 -2.85
CA THR A 759 -19.85 -31.46 -2.21
C THR A 759 -18.90 -30.25 -2.22
N SER A 760 -19.38 -29.08 -2.65
CA SER A 760 -18.63 -27.82 -2.63
C SER A 760 -19.41 -26.70 -1.93
N PRO A 761 -18.74 -25.71 -1.31
CA PRO A 761 -19.39 -24.53 -0.73
C PRO A 761 -20.20 -23.68 -1.72
N GLN A 762 -19.97 -23.80 -3.03
CA GLN A 762 -20.79 -23.14 -4.06
C GLN A 762 -22.08 -23.88 -4.38
N ASP A 763 -22.19 -25.16 -4.02
CA ASP A 763 -23.35 -25.99 -4.35
C ASP A 763 -24.46 -25.73 -3.33
N VAL A 764 -25.01 -24.51 -3.37
CA VAL A 764 -25.98 -24.01 -2.39
C VAL A 764 -27.33 -23.71 -3.02
N VAL A 765 -28.37 -23.84 -2.20
CA VAL A 765 -29.75 -23.46 -2.53
C VAL A 765 -30.41 -22.83 -1.29
N PRO A 766 -31.49 -22.05 -1.46
CA PRO A 766 -32.37 -21.69 -0.36
C PRO A 766 -32.90 -22.95 0.33
N ILE A 767 -33.11 -22.93 1.65
CA ILE A 767 -33.73 -24.06 2.37
C ILE A 767 -35.11 -24.43 1.82
N THR A 768 -35.83 -23.46 1.26
CA THR A 768 -37.14 -23.67 0.63
C THR A 768 -37.07 -24.29 -0.77
N GLY A 769 -35.86 -24.49 -1.30
CA GLY A 769 -35.60 -25.04 -2.63
C GLY A 769 -35.59 -26.57 -2.68
N VAL A 770 -35.14 -27.08 -3.83
CA VAL A 770 -34.99 -28.50 -4.13
C VAL A 770 -33.55 -28.82 -4.55
N VAL A 771 -33.17 -30.09 -4.45
CA VAL A 771 -31.88 -30.61 -4.93
C VAL A 771 -31.82 -30.47 -6.46
N PRO A 772 -30.84 -29.76 -7.03
CA PRO A 772 -30.67 -29.65 -8.48
C PRO A 772 -30.36 -30.97 -9.17
N GLY A 773 -30.74 -31.09 -10.45
CA GLY A 773 -30.41 -32.20 -11.33
C GLY A 773 -29.37 -31.84 -12.40
N PRO A 774 -28.76 -32.84 -13.06
CA PRO A 774 -27.79 -32.59 -14.13
C PRO A 774 -28.37 -31.78 -15.29
N ASP A 775 -29.67 -31.90 -15.58
CA ASP A 775 -30.33 -31.18 -16.68
C ASP A 775 -30.57 -29.69 -16.37
N ASP A 776 -30.34 -29.24 -15.12
CA ASP A 776 -30.40 -27.82 -14.73
C ASP A 776 -29.16 -27.04 -15.18
N PHE A 777 -28.11 -27.73 -15.66
CA PHE A 777 -26.85 -27.13 -16.09
C PHE A 777 -26.64 -27.33 -17.60
N SER A 778 -26.24 -26.27 -18.32
CA SER A 778 -25.96 -26.34 -19.76
C SER A 778 -24.57 -26.92 -20.09
N ASP A 779 -23.60 -26.75 -19.18
CA ASP A 779 -22.20 -27.12 -19.35
C ASP A 779 -21.97 -28.59 -18.95
N GLU A 780 -21.38 -29.40 -19.84
CA GLU A 780 -21.18 -30.84 -19.60
C GLU A 780 -20.24 -31.16 -18.43
N VAL A 781 -19.25 -30.31 -18.14
CA VAL A 781 -18.37 -30.45 -16.96
C VAL A 781 -19.19 -30.24 -15.69
N LYS A 782 -20.07 -29.22 -15.67
CA LYS A 782 -21.00 -29.00 -14.55
C LYS A 782 -22.00 -30.13 -14.39
N LYS A 783 -22.53 -30.69 -15.49
CA LYS A 783 -23.40 -31.87 -15.43
C LYS A 783 -22.69 -33.07 -14.79
N ALA A 784 -21.46 -33.35 -15.22
CA ALA A 784 -20.66 -34.42 -14.65
C ALA A 784 -20.37 -34.19 -13.16
N SER A 785 -20.04 -32.95 -12.76
CA SER A 785 -19.84 -32.59 -11.36
C SER A 785 -21.11 -32.77 -10.53
N CYS A 786 -22.27 -32.34 -11.05
CA CYS A 786 -23.57 -32.53 -10.40
C CYS A 786 -23.87 -34.03 -10.18
N ARG A 787 -23.67 -34.88 -11.20
CA ARG A 787 -23.87 -36.35 -11.07
C ARG A 787 -23.02 -36.94 -9.94
N ARG A 788 -21.73 -36.58 -9.87
CA ARG A 788 -20.84 -37.05 -8.81
C ARG A 788 -21.26 -36.55 -7.43
N ALA A 789 -21.63 -35.28 -7.31
CA ALA A 789 -22.09 -34.71 -6.05
C ALA A 789 -23.37 -35.40 -5.55
N LEU A 790 -24.33 -35.68 -6.44
CA LEU A 790 -25.55 -36.41 -6.10
C LEU A 790 -25.27 -37.85 -5.65
N GLU A 791 -24.36 -38.55 -6.33
CA GLU A 791 -23.94 -39.90 -5.96
C GLU A 791 -23.27 -39.92 -4.59
N TYR A 792 -22.27 -39.06 -4.36
CA TYR A 792 -21.56 -38.95 -3.09
C TYR A 792 -22.52 -38.59 -1.94
N MET A 793 -23.31 -37.54 -2.14
CA MET A 793 -24.28 -37.06 -1.16
C MET A 793 -25.47 -38.00 -1.01
N GLY A 794 -25.64 -39.01 -1.87
CA GLY A 794 -26.80 -39.91 -1.85
C GLY A 794 -28.12 -39.16 -1.95
N LEU A 795 -28.22 -38.19 -2.87
CA LEU A 795 -29.40 -37.36 -3.07
C LEU A 795 -30.05 -37.64 -4.43
N THR A 796 -31.36 -37.49 -4.49
CA THR A 796 -32.14 -37.56 -5.75
C THR A 796 -32.55 -36.16 -6.18
N ALA A 797 -32.35 -35.83 -7.45
CA ALA A 797 -32.76 -34.54 -8.02
C ALA A 797 -34.26 -34.28 -7.80
N GLY A 798 -34.64 -33.02 -7.54
CA GLY A 798 -36.00 -32.60 -7.24
C GLY A 798 -36.47 -32.85 -5.79
N THR A 799 -35.67 -33.54 -4.96
CA THR A 799 -35.98 -33.71 -3.52
C THR A 799 -36.00 -32.34 -2.84
N ARG A 800 -37.03 -32.04 -2.04
CA ARG A 800 -37.05 -30.80 -1.25
C ARG A 800 -35.94 -30.85 -0.21
N MET A 801 -35.24 -29.74 -0.01
CA MET A 801 -34.15 -29.71 0.96
C MET A 801 -34.64 -30.09 2.37
N GLU A 802 -35.84 -29.64 2.75
CA GLU A 802 -36.46 -29.95 4.05
C GLU A 802 -36.84 -31.43 4.27
N ASP A 803 -36.85 -32.26 3.23
CA ASP A 803 -37.18 -33.68 3.33
C ASP A 803 -35.97 -34.55 3.66
N ILE A 804 -34.75 -33.99 3.58
CA ILE A 804 -33.48 -34.71 3.73
C ILE A 804 -33.22 -34.99 5.23
N PRO A 805 -33.17 -36.27 5.66
CA PRO A 805 -32.89 -36.64 7.04
C PRO A 805 -31.41 -36.47 7.38
N ILE A 806 -31.11 -36.16 8.63
CA ILE A 806 -29.73 -36.05 9.14
C ILE A 806 -29.47 -37.06 10.25
N ASP A 807 -28.20 -37.45 10.38
CA ASP A 807 -27.73 -38.39 11.40
C ASP A 807 -26.95 -37.66 12.51
N LYS A 808 -26.21 -36.62 12.16
CA LYS A 808 -25.35 -35.86 13.09
C LYS A 808 -25.52 -34.35 12.94
N VAL A 809 -25.23 -33.63 14.02
CA VAL A 809 -25.19 -32.17 14.04
C VAL A 809 -23.88 -31.70 14.64
N PHE A 810 -23.22 -30.76 13.97
CA PHE A 810 -21.99 -30.13 14.44
C PHE A 810 -22.11 -28.61 14.42
N ILE A 811 -22.11 -28.00 15.60
CA ILE A 811 -22.03 -26.55 15.78
C ILE A 811 -20.68 -26.22 16.42
N GLY A 812 -19.84 -25.50 15.69
CA GLY A 812 -18.48 -25.16 16.09
C GLY A 812 -17.65 -24.62 14.93
N SER A 813 -16.34 -24.86 14.98
CA SER A 813 -15.29 -24.36 14.04
C SER A 813 -14.92 -22.88 14.15
N CYS A 814 -13.82 -22.47 13.51
CA CYS A 814 -13.42 -21.06 13.42
C CYS A 814 -14.49 -20.16 12.77
N THR A 815 -15.42 -20.71 11.99
CA THR A 815 -16.45 -19.93 11.31
C THR A 815 -17.58 -19.54 12.26
N ASN A 816 -18.10 -20.47 13.07
CA ASN A 816 -19.30 -20.28 13.89
C ASN A 816 -19.22 -20.99 15.26
N ALA A 817 -18.25 -20.61 16.08
CA ALA A 817 -18.08 -21.11 17.45
C ALA A 817 -17.89 -19.99 18.48
N ARG A 818 -18.28 -18.76 18.14
CA ARG A 818 -18.19 -17.59 19.03
C ARG A 818 -19.43 -17.51 19.91
N ILE A 819 -19.40 -16.67 20.93
CA ILE A 819 -20.49 -16.62 21.92
C ILE A 819 -21.86 -16.29 21.30
N GLU A 820 -21.92 -15.44 20.26
CA GLU A 820 -23.19 -15.15 19.60
C GLU A 820 -23.76 -16.36 18.83
N ASP A 821 -22.90 -17.17 18.22
CA ASP A 821 -23.30 -18.37 17.48
C ASP A 821 -23.96 -19.37 18.44
N LEU A 822 -23.34 -19.52 19.63
CA LEU A 822 -23.85 -20.38 20.69
C LEU A 822 -25.15 -19.84 21.27
N ARG A 823 -25.29 -18.54 21.51
CA ARG A 823 -26.55 -17.94 21.99
C ARG A 823 -27.69 -18.16 21.00
N VAL A 824 -27.42 -17.98 19.71
CA VAL A 824 -28.44 -18.18 18.66
C VAL A 824 -28.87 -19.65 18.61
N ALA A 825 -27.93 -20.59 18.65
CA ALA A 825 -28.26 -22.01 18.69
C ALA A 825 -29.02 -22.40 19.97
N ALA A 826 -28.59 -21.89 21.14
CA ALA A 826 -29.25 -22.14 22.42
C ALA A 826 -30.71 -21.68 22.41
N HIS A 827 -30.99 -20.50 21.86
CA HIS A 827 -32.35 -19.97 21.76
C HIS A 827 -33.30 -20.87 20.93
N ILE A 828 -32.78 -21.57 19.92
CA ILE A 828 -33.60 -22.48 19.10
C ILE A 828 -33.94 -23.76 19.86
N VAL A 829 -33.00 -24.28 20.68
CA VAL A 829 -33.13 -25.58 21.35
C VAL A 829 -33.71 -25.48 22.76
N GLU A 830 -33.79 -24.29 23.34
CA GLU A 830 -34.32 -24.05 24.69
C GLU A 830 -35.69 -24.73 24.90
N GLY A 831 -35.78 -25.56 25.93
CA GLY A 831 -36.99 -26.31 26.28
C GLY A 831 -37.37 -27.45 25.31
N LYS A 832 -36.51 -27.79 24.34
CA LYS A 832 -36.75 -28.84 23.34
C LYS A 832 -35.72 -29.97 23.51
N LYS A 833 -35.89 -31.06 22.74
CA LYS A 833 -34.97 -32.20 22.70
C LYS A 833 -34.59 -32.51 21.26
N ILE A 834 -33.36 -32.97 21.05
CA ILE A 834 -32.92 -33.47 19.74
C ILE A 834 -33.82 -34.62 19.28
N ALA A 835 -34.04 -34.73 17.96
CA ALA A 835 -34.86 -35.77 17.39
C ALA A 835 -34.24 -37.16 17.58
N SER A 836 -35.08 -38.19 17.75
CA SER A 836 -34.64 -39.55 18.05
C SER A 836 -33.75 -40.21 16.98
N ASN A 837 -33.80 -39.72 15.74
CA ASN A 837 -32.95 -40.21 14.65
C ASN A 837 -31.57 -39.53 14.60
N VAL A 838 -31.38 -38.40 15.31
CA VAL A 838 -30.08 -37.74 15.40
C VAL A 838 -29.22 -38.53 16.38
N MET A 839 -28.23 -39.24 15.84
CA MET A 839 -27.34 -40.12 16.58
C MET A 839 -26.38 -39.35 17.49
N ARG A 840 -25.93 -38.17 17.05
CA ARG A 840 -24.98 -37.33 17.79
C ARG A 840 -25.12 -35.86 17.42
N ALA A 841 -25.28 -35.00 18.42
CA ALA A 841 -25.29 -33.54 18.23
C ALA A 841 -24.23 -32.92 19.14
N MET A 842 -23.34 -32.11 18.59
CA MET A 842 -22.20 -31.54 19.33
C MET A 842 -22.17 -30.02 19.26
N ILE A 843 -21.81 -29.41 20.38
CA ILE A 843 -21.43 -28.00 20.48
C ILE A 843 -19.95 -27.93 20.88
N VAL A 844 -19.15 -27.29 20.02
CA VAL A 844 -17.72 -27.08 20.25
C VAL A 844 -17.43 -25.59 20.34
N PRO A 845 -17.14 -25.05 21.54
CA PRO A 845 -16.75 -23.65 21.69
C PRO A 845 -15.46 -23.33 20.95
N GLY A 846 -15.32 -22.08 20.52
CA GLY A 846 -14.16 -21.65 19.75
C GLY A 846 -12.86 -21.50 20.55
N SER A 847 -12.98 -21.20 21.85
CA SER A 847 -11.87 -21.07 22.79
C SER A 847 -12.33 -21.36 24.21
N GLY A 848 -11.37 -21.54 25.12
CA GLY A 848 -11.63 -21.63 26.56
C GLY A 848 -12.23 -20.35 27.15
N LEU A 849 -12.11 -19.20 26.49
CA LEU A 849 -12.80 -17.97 26.88
C LEU A 849 -14.28 -18.02 26.51
N VAL A 850 -14.60 -18.40 25.26
CA VAL A 850 -15.99 -18.58 24.83
C VAL A 850 -16.69 -19.63 25.67
N LYS A 851 -16.03 -20.77 25.93
CA LYS A 851 -16.58 -21.86 26.74
C LYS A 851 -17.00 -21.37 28.12
N ARG A 852 -16.09 -20.72 28.85
CA ARG A 852 -16.38 -20.19 30.19
C ARG A 852 -17.47 -19.13 30.19
N GLN A 853 -17.52 -18.29 29.16
CA GLN A 853 -18.60 -17.32 29.01
C GLN A 853 -19.95 -18.01 28.75
N ALA A 854 -19.98 -19.04 27.91
CA ALA A 854 -21.20 -19.80 27.65
C ALA A 854 -21.70 -20.53 28.90
N GLU A 855 -20.79 -21.07 29.71
CA GLU A 855 -21.09 -21.72 30.99
C GLU A 855 -21.60 -20.74 32.04
N SER A 856 -21.02 -19.53 32.11
CA SER A 856 -21.51 -18.49 33.03
C SER A 856 -22.89 -17.95 32.63
N GLU A 857 -23.22 -17.98 31.34
CA GLU A 857 -24.53 -17.63 30.80
C GLU A 857 -25.55 -18.79 30.84
N GLY A 858 -25.14 -20.01 31.23
CA GLY A 858 -25.99 -21.20 31.31
C GLY A 858 -26.36 -21.82 29.96
N LEU A 859 -25.63 -21.48 28.89
CA LEU A 859 -25.87 -22.01 27.55
C LEU A 859 -25.48 -23.49 27.46
N ASP A 860 -24.41 -23.87 28.14
CA ASP A 860 -23.96 -25.26 28.29
C ASP A 860 -25.09 -26.18 28.80
N LYS A 861 -25.80 -25.75 29.85
CA LYS A 861 -26.94 -26.47 30.43
C LYS A 861 -28.08 -26.56 29.44
N THR A 862 -28.39 -25.47 28.73
CA THR A 862 -29.43 -25.45 27.69
C THR A 862 -29.15 -26.50 26.60
N PHE A 863 -27.89 -26.62 26.18
CA PHE A 863 -27.48 -27.61 25.19
C PHE A 863 -27.52 -29.04 25.73
N VAL A 864 -26.98 -29.29 26.93
CA VAL A 864 -27.01 -30.60 27.59
C VAL A 864 -28.46 -31.05 27.83
N ASP A 865 -29.31 -30.14 28.29
CA ASP A 865 -30.74 -30.39 28.48
C ASP A 865 -31.43 -30.68 27.16
N ALA A 866 -31.02 -30.10 26.03
CA ALA A 866 -31.55 -30.46 24.72
C ALA A 866 -31.03 -31.82 24.20
N GLY A 867 -29.95 -32.35 24.78
CA GLY A 867 -29.31 -33.60 24.39
C GLY A 867 -28.06 -33.45 23.53
N PHE A 868 -27.49 -32.24 23.45
CA PHE A 868 -26.21 -32.01 22.79
C PHE A 868 -25.03 -32.38 23.70
N GLU A 869 -23.94 -32.85 23.11
CA GLU A 869 -22.65 -32.95 23.78
C GLU A 869 -22.00 -31.56 23.89
N TRP A 870 -21.67 -31.16 25.11
CA TRP A 870 -20.85 -29.98 25.40
C TRP A 870 -19.37 -30.36 25.39
N ARG A 871 -18.58 -29.79 24.46
CA ARG A 871 -17.19 -30.19 24.20
C ARG A 871 -16.17 -29.15 24.68
N GLU A 872 -14.89 -29.48 24.55
CA GLU A 872 -13.74 -28.58 24.73
C GLU A 872 -13.36 -27.86 23.44
N ALA A 873 -12.66 -26.73 23.56
CA ALA A 873 -12.32 -25.90 22.41
C ALA A 873 -11.30 -26.54 21.45
N GLY A 874 -11.60 -26.53 20.15
CA GLY A 874 -10.71 -27.03 19.11
C GLY A 874 -11.38 -27.10 17.73
N CYS A 875 -10.62 -27.39 16.67
CA CYS A 875 -11.17 -27.49 15.32
C CYS A 875 -12.20 -28.62 15.17
N SER A 876 -12.09 -29.69 15.96
CA SER A 876 -13.04 -30.82 15.96
C SER A 876 -13.30 -31.35 14.54
N MET A 877 -14.56 -31.64 14.22
CA MET A 877 -15.02 -32.17 12.93
C MET A 877 -14.84 -31.20 11.75
N CYS A 878 -14.46 -29.93 11.97
CA CYS A 878 -14.24 -28.98 10.87
C CYS A 878 -13.15 -29.46 9.89
N LEU A 879 -12.06 -30.00 10.45
CA LEU A 879 -11.03 -30.72 9.70
C LEU A 879 -11.13 -32.22 9.97
N GLY A 880 -11.54 -32.66 11.16
CA GLY A 880 -11.67 -34.07 11.52
C GLY A 880 -10.34 -34.83 11.45
N MET A 881 -9.24 -34.19 11.90
CA MET A 881 -7.96 -34.86 12.17
C MET A 881 -7.91 -35.46 13.58
N ASN A 882 -8.73 -34.95 14.48
CA ASN A 882 -8.98 -35.51 15.82
C ASN A 882 -10.09 -36.59 15.78
N PRO A 883 -10.41 -37.25 16.91
CA PRO A 883 -11.41 -38.32 16.96
C PRO A 883 -12.85 -37.92 16.58
N ASP A 884 -13.17 -36.62 16.46
CA ASP A 884 -14.49 -36.18 16.02
C ASP A 884 -14.62 -36.29 14.49
N ILE A 885 -15.12 -37.44 14.03
CA ILE A 885 -15.32 -37.73 12.60
C ILE A 885 -16.72 -38.27 12.29
N LEU A 886 -17.11 -38.15 11.01
CA LEU A 886 -18.25 -38.88 10.44
C LEU A 886 -17.82 -40.29 10.04
N SER A 887 -18.69 -41.26 10.29
CA SER A 887 -18.61 -42.59 9.71
C SER A 887 -19.11 -42.57 8.26
N PRO A 888 -18.72 -43.56 7.44
CA PRO A 888 -19.14 -43.62 6.05
C PRO A 888 -20.65 -43.47 5.87
N ARG A 889 -21.05 -42.56 4.97
CA ARG A 889 -22.43 -42.26 4.56
C ARG A 889 -23.32 -41.57 5.60
N GLU A 890 -22.83 -41.33 6.82
CA GLU A 890 -23.53 -40.49 7.78
C GLU A 890 -23.68 -39.06 7.24
N ARG A 891 -24.84 -38.46 7.49
CA ARG A 891 -25.18 -37.11 7.07
C ARG A 891 -25.14 -36.13 8.23
N CYS A 892 -24.37 -35.06 8.07
CA CYS A 892 -24.17 -34.03 9.07
C CYS A 892 -24.78 -32.69 8.65
N ALA A 893 -25.56 -32.07 9.54
CA ALA A 893 -25.81 -30.64 9.52
C ALA A 893 -24.67 -29.91 10.24
N SER A 894 -23.84 -29.18 9.49
CA SER A 894 -22.58 -28.63 9.99
C SER A 894 -22.51 -27.11 9.83
N THR A 895 -21.97 -26.43 10.83
CA THR A 895 -21.63 -25.01 10.76
C THR A 895 -20.20 -24.74 10.30
N SER A 896 -19.45 -25.78 9.90
CA SER A 896 -18.11 -25.65 9.31
C SER A 896 -18.13 -24.85 8.00
N ASN A 897 -16.96 -24.52 7.46
CA ASN A 897 -16.81 -23.79 6.20
C ASN A 897 -16.69 -24.70 4.95
N ARG A 898 -16.35 -25.98 5.11
CA ARG A 898 -16.10 -26.91 3.99
C ARG A 898 -16.84 -28.22 4.12
N ASN A 899 -17.33 -28.71 2.98
CA ASN A 899 -18.01 -29.99 2.78
C ASN A 899 -17.43 -30.79 1.60
N PHE A 900 -16.14 -30.59 1.27
CA PHE A 900 -15.44 -31.43 0.30
C PHE A 900 -15.49 -32.90 0.70
N GLU A 901 -15.42 -33.77 -0.30
CA GLU A 901 -15.47 -35.22 -0.13
C GLU A 901 -14.37 -35.68 0.86
N GLY A 902 -14.77 -36.39 1.92
CA GLY A 902 -13.84 -36.92 2.92
C GLY A 902 -13.44 -35.93 4.03
N ARG A 903 -13.86 -34.65 3.93
CA ARG A 903 -13.41 -33.58 4.83
C ARG A 903 -13.73 -33.84 6.30
N GLN A 904 -14.96 -34.23 6.62
CA GLN A 904 -15.37 -34.51 8.01
C GLN A 904 -15.21 -35.99 8.41
N GLY A 905 -14.76 -36.84 7.48
CA GLY A 905 -14.68 -38.28 7.65
C GLY A 905 -14.81 -38.96 6.29
N ALA A 906 -14.21 -40.15 6.13
CA ALA A 906 -14.26 -40.88 4.87
C ALA A 906 -15.71 -41.16 4.46
N ALA A 907 -16.08 -40.81 3.22
CA ALA A 907 -17.44 -40.90 2.68
C ALA A 907 -18.55 -40.21 3.53
N GLY A 908 -18.20 -39.28 4.42
CA GLY A 908 -19.17 -38.51 5.21
C GLY A 908 -19.87 -37.43 4.37
N ARG A 909 -21.16 -37.21 4.61
CA ARG A 909 -22.01 -36.30 3.82
C ARG A 909 -22.33 -35.05 4.61
N THR A 910 -21.79 -33.91 4.22
CA THR A 910 -21.90 -32.68 5.01
C THR A 910 -22.72 -31.61 4.29
N HIS A 911 -23.69 -31.05 5.01
CA HIS A 911 -24.44 -29.85 4.60
C HIS A 911 -23.98 -28.65 5.44
N LEU A 912 -23.55 -27.59 4.76
CA LEU A 912 -23.14 -26.33 5.39
C LEU A 912 -24.35 -25.44 5.60
N MET A 913 -24.54 -24.96 6.83
CA MET A 913 -25.62 -24.03 7.18
C MET A 913 -25.27 -23.19 8.41
N SER A 914 -26.13 -22.23 8.76
CA SER A 914 -25.97 -21.39 9.96
C SER A 914 -26.17 -22.18 11.27
N PRO A 915 -25.65 -21.70 12.41
CA PRO A 915 -25.90 -22.32 13.72
C PRO A 915 -27.38 -22.46 14.06
N ALA A 916 -28.19 -21.47 13.69
CA ALA A 916 -29.63 -21.50 13.90
C ALA A 916 -30.31 -22.62 13.10
N MET A 917 -29.89 -22.81 11.85
CA MET A 917 -30.37 -23.87 10.95
C MET A 917 -29.90 -25.26 11.41
N ALA A 918 -28.65 -25.39 11.87
CA ALA A 918 -28.13 -26.65 12.41
C ALA A 918 -28.85 -27.05 13.70
N ALA A 919 -29.12 -26.08 14.59
CA ALA A 919 -29.93 -26.28 15.79
C ALA A 919 -31.38 -26.68 15.44
N ALA A 920 -31.99 -26.01 14.46
CA ALA A 920 -33.33 -26.36 13.96
C ALA A 920 -33.36 -27.80 13.42
N ALA A 921 -32.34 -28.17 12.64
CA ALA A 921 -32.23 -29.51 12.08
C ALA A 921 -32.05 -30.58 13.16
N ALA A 922 -31.34 -30.26 14.25
CA ALA A 922 -31.21 -31.16 15.41
C ALA A 922 -32.55 -31.50 16.06
N ILE A 923 -33.45 -30.51 16.18
CA ILE A 923 -34.77 -30.68 16.78
C ILE A 923 -35.73 -31.42 15.85
N VAL A 924 -35.65 -31.18 14.54
CA VAL A 924 -36.57 -31.77 13.55
C VAL A 924 -36.11 -33.17 13.09
N GLY A 925 -34.80 -33.45 13.13
CA GLY A 925 -34.21 -34.69 12.61
C GLY A 925 -34.00 -34.68 11.09
N LYS A 926 -34.27 -33.55 10.44
CA LYS A 926 -34.09 -33.30 9.01
C LYS A 926 -33.54 -31.90 8.82
N LEU A 927 -33.03 -31.57 7.63
CA LEU A 927 -32.77 -30.18 7.29
C LEU A 927 -34.06 -29.36 7.47
N ALA A 928 -33.99 -28.23 8.15
CA ALA A 928 -35.18 -27.52 8.61
C ALA A 928 -35.05 -26.02 8.47
N ASP A 929 -36.10 -25.37 7.95
CA ASP A 929 -36.20 -23.91 7.94
C ASP A 929 -36.42 -23.38 9.37
N VAL A 930 -35.42 -22.71 9.91
CA VAL A 930 -35.43 -22.16 11.27
C VAL A 930 -36.61 -21.21 11.52
N ARG A 931 -37.14 -20.54 10.49
CA ARG A 931 -38.28 -19.62 10.59
C ARG A 931 -39.57 -20.31 11.02
N LYS A 932 -39.66 -21.65 10.87
CA LYS A 932 -40.79 -22.46 11.33
C LYS A 932 -40.74 -22.76 12.84
N LEU A 933 -39.59 -22.60 13.48
CA LEU A 933 -39.37 -22.92 14.89
C LEU A 933 -39.22 -21.68 15.78
N ALA A 934 -38.82 -20.55 15.21
CA ALA A 934 -38.71 -19.27 15.90
C ALA A 934 -39.16 -18.14 14.96
N SER A 935 -40.15 -17.35 15.40
CA SER A 935 -40.68 -16.18 14.66
C SER A 935 -39.73 -14.97 14.70
N THR A 936 -38.84 -14.93 15.67
CA THR A 936 -37.76 -13.94 15.81
C THR A 936 -36.49 -14.67 16.24
N ILE A 937 -35.53 -14.79 15.33
CA ILE A 937 -34.14 -15.04 15.74
C ILE A 937 -33.61 -13.70 16.25
N PRO A 938 -32.88 -13.62 17.38
CA PRO A 938 -32.11 -12.43 17.68
C PRO A 938 -31.16 -12.18 16.50
N ILE A 939 -31.55 -11.26 15.61
CA ILE A 939 -30.68 -10.75 14.54
C ILE A 939 -29.47 -10.18 15.27
N SER A 940 -28.28 -10.42 14.73
CA SER A 940 -27.02 -9.85 15.22
C SER A 940 -27.00 -8.33 15.03
N GLN A 941 -27.88 -7.62 15.73
CA GLN A 941 -27.98 -6.17 15.82
C GLN A 941 -28.01 -5.74 17.28
N LYS A 942 -27.12 -4.80 17.59
CA LYS A 942 -26.96 -4.04 18.85
C LYS A 942 -27.55 -4.68 20.12
N LYS A 943 -26.73 -5.51 20.78
CA LYS A 943 -26.63 -5.48 22.25
C LYS A 943 -25.20 -5.16 22.62
N SER A 944 -25.02 -4.19 23.52
CA SER A 944 -23.73 -3.76 24.03
C SER A 944 -22.96 -4.94 24.62
N SER A 945 -21.67 -5.02 24.32
CA SER A 945 -20.71 -5.87 25.03
C SER A 945 -20.90 -5.72 26.55
N PRO A 946 -21.00 -6.81 27.33
CA PRO A 946 -20.98 -6.71 28.78
C PRO A 946 -19.67 -6.06 29.24
N LYS A 947 -19.73 -5.24 30.29
CA LYS A 947 -18.54 -4.70 30.94
C LYS A 947 -17.71 -5.86 31.51
N PHE A 948 -16.48 -6.03 31.02
CA PHE A 948 -15.47 -6.83 31.70
C PHE A 948 -14.99 -6.05 32.94
N GLU A 949 -15.44 -6.45 34.14
CA GLU A 949 -14.80 -6.04 35.40
C GLU A 949 -13.79 -7.13 35.78
N ILE A 950 -12.51 -6.85 35.58
CA ILE A 950 -11.42 -7.67 36.12
C ILE A 950 -11.12 -7.13 37.52
N HIS A 951 -11.54 -7.87 38.55
CA HIS A 951 -10.98 -7.71 39.89
C HIS A 951 -9.67 -8.49 39.96
N PRO A 952 -8.54 -7.87 40.30
CA PRO A 952 -7.32 -8.59 40.62
C PRO A 952 -7.49 -9.18 42.03
N GLU A 953 -7.80 -10.47 42.12
CA GLU A 953 -7.64 -11.22 43.36
C GLU A 953 -6.15 -11.56 43.55
N VAL A 954 -5.63 -11.19 44.72
CA VAL A 954 -4.29 -11.49 45.20
C VAL A 954 -4.35 -12.86 45.84
N GLU A 955 -3.57 -13.82 45.35
CA GLU A 955 -3.39 -15.12 46.01
C GLU A 955 -2.03 -15.16 46.74
N ASP A 956 -2.19 -15.46 48.05
CA ASP A 956 -1.33 -15.75 49.20
C ASP A 956 0.21 -15.87 49.15
N GLU A 957 0.81 -15.43 50.27
CA GLU A 957 2.22 -15.17 50.58
C GLU A 957 3.10 -16.42 50.92
N GLU A 958 2.63 -17.66 50.74
CA GLU A 958 3.38 -18.85 51.24
C GLU A 958 4.33 -19.51 50.21
N GLU A 959 4.39 -19.06 48.96
CA GLU A 959 5.19 -19.71 47.91
C GLU A 959 6.54 -19.01 47.62
N LEU A 960 6.92 -17.98 48.38
CA LEU A 960 8.09 -17.12 48.12
C LEU A 960 9.44 -17.67 48.65
N ASP A 961 9.44 -18.72 49.49
CA ASP A 961 10.61 -19.09 50.30
C ASP A 961 11.48 -20.24 49.74
N ARG A 962 11.27 -20.66 48.49
CA ARG A 962 12.14 -21.64 47.84
C ARG A 962 12.49 -21.18 46.44
N ILE A 963 13.63 -20.51 46.29
CA ILE A 963 14.63 -20.66 45.21
C ILE A 963 15.68 -19.54 45.41
N LEU A 964 16.72 -19.86 46.18
CA LEU A 964 18.01 -19.17 46.17
C LEU A 964 19.06 -20.27 46.27
N ASP A 965 19.62 -20.67 45.13
CA ASP A 965 21.01 -21.14 45.02
C ASP A 965 21.45 -21.19 43.53
N TYR A 966 22.57 -20.52 43.28
CA TYR A 966 23.34 -20.30 42.03
C TYR A 966 23.83 -21.61 41.33
N PRO A 967 24.54 -21.62 40.15
CA PRO A 967 25.25 -20.50 39.48
C PRO A 967 25.14 -20.38 37.93
N GLU A 968 25.61 -19.23 37.45
CA GLU A 968 26.08 -18.99 36.07
C GLU A 968 27.32 -19.85 35.76
N ASP A 969 27.37 -20.48 34.58
CA ASP A 969 28.62 -20.61 33.82
C ASP A 969 28.34 -20.86 32.33
N ASN A 970 29.02 -20.06 31.51
CA ASN A 970 29.17 -20.23 30.06
C ASN A 970 30.24 -21.29 29.77
N GLU A 971 30.05 -22.13 28.75
CA GLU A 971 30.98 -22.38 27.64
C GLU A 971 30.43 -23.49 26.70
N PRO A 972 30.82 -23.51 25.41
CA PRO A 972 30.16 -24.27 24.36
C PRO A 972 30.83 -25.63 24.11
N HIS A 973 30.05 -26.71 24.04
CA HIS A 973 30.55 -28.01 23.60
C HIS A 973 30.13 -28.35 22.17
N ASN A 974 31.16 -28.52 21.35
CA ASN A 974 31.15 -29.02 19.97
C ASN A 974 30.90 -30.53 19.87
N ASN A 975 30.36 -30.87 18.70
CA ASN A 975 30.40 -32.14 17.94
C ASN A 975 29.18 -33.05 18.01
N THR A 976 28.44 -33.12 16.89
CA THR A 976 28.71 -34.20 15.92
C THR A 976 28.18 -33.83 14.53
N THR A 977 29.01 -34.14 13.54
CA THR A 977 28.91 -33.82 12.12
C THR A 977 27.75 -34.54 11.44
N ALA A 978 26.73 -33.78 11.04
CA ALA A 978 25.90 -34.11 9.89
C ALA A 978 26.40 -33.30 8.68
N GLU A 979 26.61 -34.00 7.57
CA GLU A 979 27.18 -33.46 6.35
C GLU A 979 26.39 -32.27 5.80
N LYS A 980 27.14 -31.30 5.28
CA LYS A 980 26.66 -30.14 4.54
C LYS A 980 25.60 -30.54 3.50
N SER A 981 24.41 -29.97 3.62
CA SER A 981 23.76 -29.40 2.44
C SER A 981 22.93 -28.18 2.81
N SER A 982 23.53 -27.00 2.70
CA SER A 982 22.80 -25.77 2.34
C SER A 982 22.41 -25.82 0.85
N ALA A 983 21.92 -26.97 0.38
CA ALA A 983 21.57 -27.14 -1.03
C ALA A 983 20.30 -26.33 -1.27
N GLY A 984 20.42 -25.27 -2.06
CA GLY A 984 19.26 -24.56 -2.56
C GLY A 984 18.33 -25.49 -3.37
N LEU A 985 17.18 -24.96 -3.79
CA LEU A 985 16.15 -25.76 -4.48
C LEU A 985 16.71 -26.50 -5.72
N PRO A 986 16.18 -27.69 -6.07
CA PRO A 986 16.52 -28.33 -7.33
C PRO A 986 16.29 -27.39 -8.50
N LYS A 987 17.29 -27.24 -9.37
CA LYS A 987 17.19 -26.38 -10.55
C LYS A 987 16.14 -26.92 -11.52
N PHE A 988 15.29 -26.04 -12.04
CA PHE A 988 14.34 -26.33 -13.09
C PHE A 988 14.70 -25.51 -14.34
N THR A 989 15.12 -26.18 -15.42
CA THR A 989 15.44 -25.54 -16.70
C THR A 989 14.56 -26.09 -17.81
N THR A 990 14.67 -27.39 -18.08
CA THR A 990 13.85 -28.09 -19.05
C THR A 990 13.38 -29.42 -18.44
N LEU A 991 12.11 -29.75 -18.62
CA LEU A 991 11.50 -30.99 -18.15
C LEU A 991 10.93 -31.75 -19.34
N LYS A 992 11.50 -32.93 -19.64
CA LYS A 992 10.91 -33.91 -20.57
C LYS A 992 10.35 -35.09 -19.81
N GLY A 993 9.13 -35.49 -20.13
CA GLY A 993 8.55 -36.74 -19.65
C GLY A 993 7.10 -36.94 -20.04
N ILE A 994 6.57 -38.10 -19.63
CA ILE A 994 5.18 -38.47 -19.85
C ILE A 994 4.28 -37.50 -19.07
N ALA A 995 3.25 -37.00 -19.76
CA ALA A 995 2.18 -36.21 -19.18
C ALA A 995 0.96 -37.08 -18.86
N ALA A 996 0.34 -36.87 -17.71
CA ALA A 996 -0.93 -37.50 -17.33
C ALA A 996 -2.07 -36.47 -17.42
N HIS A 997 -3.19 -36.86 -18.03
CA HIS A 997 -4.39 -36.02 -18.11
C HIS A 997 -5.37 -36.37 -16.96
N LEU A 998 -5.59 -35.42 -16.05
CA LEU A 998 -6.60 -35.48 -15.02
C LEU A 998 -7.75 -34.53 -15.35
N ASP A 999 -8.73 -35.04 -16.10
CA ASP A 999 -9.93 -34.31 -16.51
C ASP A 999 -10.89 -34.05 -15.34
N ARG A 1000 -10.51 -33.10 -14.48
CA ARG A 1000 -11.28 -32.68 -13.31
C ARG A 1000 -11.01 -31.20 -13.02
N ALA A 1001 -12.08 -30.42 -12.92
CA ALA A 1001 -12.05 -29.06 -12.38
C ALA A 1001 -12.22 -29.08 -10.86
N ASN A 1002 -11.78 -28.01 -10.19
CA ASN A 1002 -11.85 -27.84 -8.74
C ASN A 1002 -11.22 -29.04 -7.99
N VAL A 1003 -10.03 -29.48 -8.44
CA VAL A 1003 -9.25 -30.48 -7.71
C VAL A 1003 -8.72 -29.83 -6.45
N ASP A 1004 -9.40 -30.07 -5.33
CA ASP A 1004 -9.05 -29.47 -4.06
C ASP A 1004 -7.88 -30.20 -3.35
N THR A 1005 -7.25 -29.52 -2.40
CA THR A 1005 -6.10 -30.07 -1.66
C THR A 1005 -6.45 -31.27 -0.77
N ASP A 1006 -7.72 -31.45 -0.37
CA ASP A 1006 -8.16 -32.64 0.36
C ASP A 1006 -8.22 -33.85 -0.58
N ALA A 1007 -8.56 -33.64 -1.86
CA ALA A 1007 -8.45 -34.66 -2.90
C ALA A 1007 -6.98 -34.99 -3.24
N ILE A 1008 -6.09 -33.99 -3.31
CA ILE A 1008 -4.65 -34.20 -3.60
C ILE A 1008 -3.97 -34.96 -2.46
N ILE A 1009 -4.16 -34.51 -1.21
CA ILE A 1009 -3.58 -35.15 -0.02
C ILE A 1009 -4.60 -35.13 1.13
N PRO A 1010 -5.25 -36.26 1.41
CA PRO A 1010 -6.24 -36.35 2.47
C PRO A 1010 -5.65 -36.04 3.85
N LYS A 1011 -6.49 -35.48 4.72
CA LYS A 1011 -6.14 -35.01 6.07
C LYS A 1011 -5.40 -36.04 6.95
N GLN A 1012 -5.70 -37.33 6.81
CA GLN A 1012 -5.09 -38.38 7.63
C GLN A 1012 -3.58 -38.48 7.43
N PHE A 1013 -3.06 -38.01 6.29
CA PHE A 1013 -1.63 -38.03 5.96
C PHE A 1013 -0.91 -36.73 6.36
N LEU A 1014 -1.60 -35.77 6.97
CA LEU A 1014 -1.01 -34.48 7.40
C LEU A 1014 -0.37 -34.53 8.79
N LYS A 1015 -0.47 -35.66 9.48
CA LYS A 1015 0.06 -35.84 10.84
C LYS A 1015 1.57 -36.10 10.86
N THR A 1016 2.20 -36.21 9.69
CA THR A 1016 3.65 -36.37 9.56
C THR A 1016 4.38 -35.06 9.85
N ILE A 1017 5.56 -35.16 10.46
CA ILE A 1017 6.52 -34.05 10.56
C ILE A 1017 7.55 -34.06 9.41
N LYS A 1018 7.49 -35.06 8.52
CA LYS A 1018 8.44 -35.25 7.42
C LYS A 1018 7.89 -34.67 6.10
N ARG A 1019 8.79 -34.26 5.21
CA ARG A 1019 8.45 -33.77 3.84
C ARG A 1019 8.38 -34.88 2.79
N THR A 1020 8.80 -36.11 3.12
CA THR A 1020 8.93 -37.25 2.19
C THR A 1020 8.01 -38.41 2.57
N GLY A 1021 7.80 -39.34 1.63
CA GLY A 1021 6.92 -40.51 1.83
C GLY A 1021 5.44 -40.23 1.62
N LEU A 1022 5.11 -39.10 0.99
CA LEU A 1022 3.74 -38.65 0.72
C LEU A 1022 3.24 -39.09 -0.67
N GLY A 1023 4.10 -39.62 -1.55
CA GLY A 1023 3.71 -40.06 -2.89
C GLY A 1023 2.73 -41.24 -2.91
N SER A 1024 2.73 -42.10 -1.88
CA SER A 1024 1.72 -43.15 -1.69
C SER A 1024 0.36 -42.57 -1.28
N ALA A 1025 0.36 -41.42 -0.61
CA ALA A 1025 -0.85 -40.74 -0.13
C ALA A 1025 -1.47 -39.78 -1.19
N LEU A 1026 -0.74 -39.47 -2.26
CA LEU A 1026 -1.22 -38.63 -3.36
C LEU A 1026 -2.49 -39.20 -3.98
N PHE A 1027 -3.58 -38.42 -4.02
CA PHE A 1027 -4.90 -38.82 -4.55
C PHE A 1027 -5.44 -40.14 -3.97
N HIS A 1028 -5.12 -40.44 -2.71
CA HIS A 1028 -5.38 -41.76 -2.11
C HIS A 1028 -6.81 -42.28 -2.32
N PRO A 1029 -7.90 -41.52 -2.08
CA PRO A 1029 -9.27 -42.03 -2.22
C PRO A 1029 -9.66 -42.30 -3.69
N LEU A 1030 -8.91 -41.74 -4.65
CA LEU A 1030 -9.14 -41.96 -6.08
C LEU A 1030 -8.26 -43.09 -6.62
N ARG A 1031 -7.06 -43.25 -6.05
CA ARG A 1031 -6.08 -44.28 -6.44
C ARG A 1031 -6.32 -45.63 -5.78
N TYR A 1032 -6.93 -45.68 -4.62
CA TYR A 1032 -7.10 -46.93 -3.88
C TYR A 1032 -8.58 -47.16 -3.57
N HIS A 1033 -8.99 -48.42 -3.62
CA HIS A 1033 -10.26 -48.89 -3.10
C HIS A 1033 -10.22 -48.96 -1.57
N GLU A 1034 -11.37 -49.22 -0.94
CA GLU A 1034 -11.46 -49.33 0.53
C GLU A 1034 -10.63 -50.49 1.10
N ASP A 1035 -10.32 -51.51 0.30
CA ASP A 1035 -9.46 -52.64 0.64
C ASP A 1035 -7.97 -52.40 0.35
N GLU A 1036 -7.60 -51.15 0.10
CA GLU A 1036 -6.26 -50.68 -0.27
C GLU A 1036 -5.74 -51.21 -1.62
N SER A 1037 -6.55 -51.95 -2.39
CA SER A 1037 -6.19 -52.33 -3.75
C SER A 1037 -6.23 -51.12 -4.68
N GLU A 1038 -5.33 -51.08 -5.67
CA GLU A 1038 -5.26 -49.96 -6.60
C GLU A 1038 -6.48 -49.93 -7.53
N ASN A 1039 -7.09 -48.76 -7.69
CA ASN A 1039 -8.12 -48.50 -8.68
C ASN A 1039 -7.51 -48.41 -10.09
N PRO A 1040 -7.72 -49.40 -10.98
CA PRO A 1040 -7.09 -49.42 -12.30
C PRO A 1040 -7.62 -48.33 -13.24
N ASN A 1041 -8.78 -47.74 -12.91
CA ASN A 1041 -9.41 -46.72 -13.75
C ASN A 1041 -8.82 -45.32 -13.53
N PHE A 1042 -8.17 -45.07 -12.38
CA PHE A 1042 -7.56 -43.79 -12.09
C PHE A 1042 -6.30 -43.54 -12.92
N VAL A 1043 -6.16 -42.33 -13.47
CA VAL A 1043 -5.11 -42.01 -14.47
C VAL A 1043 -3.70 -42.37 -13.99
N LEU A 1044 -3.33 -41.99 -12.77
CA LEU A 1044 -1.96 -42.22 -12.24
C LEU A 1044 -1.65 -43.68 -11.92
N ASN A 1045 -2.65 -44.58 -11.93
CA ASN A 1045 -2.44 -46.02 -11.74
C ASN A 1045 -2.25 -46.78 -13.07
N LYS A 1046 -2.49 -46.13 -14.22
CA LYS A 1046 -2.29 -46.76 -15.53
C LYS A 1046 -0.81 -46.73 -15.91
N GLY A 1047 -0.35 -47.80 -16.57
CA GLY A 1047 1.06 -48.09 -16.86
C GLY A 1047 1.95 -46.88 -17.21
N PRO A 1048 1.71 -46.15 -18.32
CA PRO A 1048 2.61 -45.05 -18.72
C PRO A 1048 2.61 -43.88 -17.73
N TYR A 1049 1.49 -43.64 -17.03
CA TYR A 1049 1.29 -42.47 -16.18
C TYR A 1049 1.82 -42.64 -14.75
N ARG A 1050 2.21 -43.86 -14.35
CA ARG A 1050 2.84 -44.12 -13.05
C ARG A 1050 4.16 -43.38 -12.84
N ASN A 1051 4.82 -43.04 -13.95
CA ASN A 1051 6.08 -42.28 -13.95
C ASN A 1051 5.87 -40.89 -14.59
N ALA A 1052 4.64 -40.37 -14.57
CA ALA A 1052 4.33 -39.07 -15.15
C ALA A 1052 5.11 -37.96 -14.43
N LYS A 1053 5.71 -37.07 -15.21
CA LYS A 1053 6.42 -35.89 -14.69
C LYS A 1053 5.59 -34.62 -14.81
N ILE A 1054 4.56 -34.64 -15.65
CA ILE A 1054 3.71 -33.50 -15.99
C ILE A 1054 2.26 -33.92 -15.74
N LEU A 1055 1.48 -33.05 -15.11
CA LEU A 1055 0.05 -33.23 -14.91
C LEU A 1055 -0.71 -32.15 -15.67
N VAL A 1056 -1.63 -32.53 -16.55
CA VAL A 1056 -2.57 -31.61 -17.23
C VAL A 1056 -3.93 -31.76 -16.55
N SER A 1057 -4.54 -30.67 -16.08
CA SER A 1057 -5.80 -30.72 -15.34
C SER A 1057 -6.75 -29.56 -15.65
N GLY A 1058 -7.95 -29.61 -15.06
CA GLY A 1058 -8.99 -28.60 -15.24
C GLY A 1058 -8.78 -27.34 -14.39
N GLU A 1059 -9.72 -26.40 -14.50
CA GLU A 1059 -9.67 -25.11 -13.80
C GLU A 1059 -9.67 -25.23 -12.27
N ASN A 1060 -9.15 -24.19 -11.61
CA ASN A 1060 -9.11 -24.04 -10.15
C ASN A 1060 -8.40 -25.20 -9.42
N PHE A 1061 -7.27 -25.64 -9.95
CA PHE A 1061 -6.48 -26.72 -9.37
C PHE A 1061 -5.81 -26.29 -8.05
N GLY A 1062 -5.85 -27.16 -7.05
CA GLY A 1062 -5.27 -26.93 -5.73
C GLY A 1062 -6.11 -26.02 -4.83
N CYS A 1063 -7.41 -25.88 -5.10
CA CYS A 1063 -8.29 -25.08 -4.25
C CYS A 1063 -8.45 -25.68 -2.84
N GLY A 1064 -8.81 -24.86 -1.86
CA GLY A 1064 -8.99 -25.31 -0.48
C GLY A 1064 -7.85 -24.94 0.48
N SER A 1065 -7.28 -25.93 1.17
CA SER A 1065 -6.41 -25.71 2.34
C SER A 1065 -5.02 -25.24 1.92
N SER A 1066 -4.35 -24.46 2.78
CA SER A 1066 -2.97 -24.00 2.62
C SER A 1066 -1.89 -25.09 2.70
N ARG A 1067 -2.28 -26.37 2.73
CA ARG A 1067 -1.39 -27.51 3.05
C ARG A 1067 -0.31 -27.69 2.00
N GLU A 1068 0.94 -27.43 2.37
CA GLU A 1068 2.10 -27.62 1.49
C GLU A 1068 2.47 -29.11 1.29
N HIS A 1069 1.88 -29.99 2.08
CA HIS A 1069 1.85 -31.42 1.84
C HIS A 1069 1.33 -31.80 0.44
N ALA A 1070 0.47 -30.97 -0.18
CA ALA A 1070 -0.10 -31.24 -1.50
C ALA A 1070 0.98 -31.20 -2.62
N PRO A 1071 1.76 -30.12 -2.78
CA PRO A 1071 2.89 -30.14 -3.71
C PRO A 1071 3.98 -31.15 -3.30
N TRP A 1072 4.22 -31.40 -2.01
CA TRP A 1072 5.15 -32.46 -1.59
C TRP A 1072 4.73 -33.85 -2.07
N ALA A 1073 3.45 -34.21 -1.93
CA ALA A 1073 2.92 -35.48 -2.41
C ALA A 1073 3.05 -35.64 -3.94
N LEU A 1074 2.79 -34.57 -4.69
CA LEU A 1074 2.99 -34.53 -6.14
C LEU A 1074 4.46 -34.72 -6.51
N LEU A 1075 5.36 -34.01 -5.83
CA LEU A 1075 6.80 -34.07 -6.06
C LEU A 1075 7.39 -35.45 -5.72
N ASP A 1076 6.97 -36.03 -4.59
CA ASP A 1076 7.40 -37.36 -4.10
C ASP A 1076 6.89 -38.49 -5.01
N PHE A 1077 5.73 -38.31 -5.65
CA PHE A 1077 5.27 -39.20 -6.73
C PHE A 1077 6.09 -39.06 -8.03
N GLY A 1078 6.68 -37.88 -8.27
CA GLY A 1078 7.53 -37.60 -9.43
C GLY A 1078 6.99 -36.53 -10.39
N ILE A 1079 5.83 -35.94 -10.10
CA ILE A 1079 5.26 -34.82 -10.86
C ILE A 1079 6.04 -33.55 -10.51
N LYS A 1080 6.61 -32.89 -11.51
CA LYS A 1080 7.40 -31.66 -11.35
C LYS A 1080 6.75 -30.43 -11.98
N CYS A 1081 5.78 -30.64 -12.88
CA CYS A 1081 5.07 -29.57 -13.56
C CYS A 1081 3.57 -29.87 -13.59
N ILE A 1082 2.76 -28.84 -13.34
CA ILE A 1082 1.30 -28.92 -13.44
C ILE A 1082 0.82 -27.85 -14.41
N ILE A 1083 -0.02 -28.22 -15.38
CA ILE A 1083 -0.59 -27.33 -16.39
C ILE A 1083 -2.11 -27.33 -16.21
N ALA A 1084 -2.71 -26.16 -16.01
CA ALA A 1084 -4.15 -26.02 -15.84
C ALA A 1084 -4.62 -24.64 -16.33
N PRO A 1085 -5.93 -24.45 -16.60
CA PRO A 1085 -6.49 -23.13 -16.89
C PRO A 1085 -6.25 -22.09 -15.80
N SER A 1086 -6.34 -22.51 -14.54
CA SER A 1086 -6.18 -21.65 -13.37
C SER A 1086 -5.84 -22.48 -12.12
N PHE A 1087 -5.26 -21.82 -11.13
CA PHE A 1087 -4.88 -22.41 -9.85
C PHE A 1087 -5.43 -21.58 -8.69
N ALA A 1088 -5.59 -22.19 -7.53
CA ALA A 1088 -5.75 -21.44 -6.31
C ALA A 1088 -4.41 -20.83 -5.85
N ASP A 1089 -4.47 -19.57 -5.38
CA ASP A 1089 -3.28 -18.74 -5.13
C ASP A 1089 -2.25 -19.39 -4.19
N ILE A 1090 -2.70 -20.00 -3.09
CA ILE A 1090 -1.79 -20.61 -2.09
C ILE A 1090 -1.07 -21.83 -2.67
N PHE A 1091 -1.81 -22.73 -3.32
CA PHE A 1091 -1.23 -23.90 -3.96
C PHE A 1091 -0.24 -23.51 -5.07
N PHE A 1092 -0.60 -22.50 -5.88
CA PHE A 1092 0.27 -21.97 -6.92
C PHE A 1092 1.60 -21.48 -6.35
N ASN A 1093 1.56 -20.70 -5.26
CA ASN A 1093 2.76 -20.20 -4.60
C ASN A 1093 3.59 -21.32 -3.97
N ASN A 1094 2.96 -22.23 -3.21
CA ASN A 1094 3.63 -23.37 -2.58
C ASN A 1094 4.34 -24.25 -3.62
N THR A 1095 3.75 -24.44 -4.81
CA THR A 1095 4.37 -25.21 -5.88
C THR A 1095 5.71 -24.60 -6.32
N PHE A 1096 5.79 -23.28 -6.51
CA PHE A 1096 7.07 -22.60 -6.80
C PHE A 1096 8.09 -22.74 -5.66
N LYS A 1097 7.65 -22.62 -4.40
CA LYS A 1097 8.54 -22.73 -3.23
C LYS A 1097 9.18 -24.10 -3.09
N ASN A 1098 8.55 -25.14 -3.64
CA ASN A 1098 9.07 -26.51 -3.64
C ASN A 1098 9.85 -26.90 -4.90
N GLY A 1099 10.27 -25.92 -5.72
CA GLY A 1099 11.07 -26.18 -6.91
C GLY A 1099 10.28 -26.80 -8.07
N MET A 1100 8.94 -26.73 -8.03
CA MET A 1100 8.05 -27.21 -9.07
C MET A 1100 7.55 -26.05 -9.94
N LEU A 1101 7.00 -26.38 -11.12
CA LEU A 1101 6.52 -25.40 -12.08
C LEU A 1101 5.00 -25.55 -12.34
N PRO A 1102 4.14 -24.69 -11.75
CA PRO A 1102 2.75 -24.58 -12.16
C PRO A 1102 2.62 -23.61 -13.35
N ILE A 1103 1.88 -23.99 -14.39
CA ILE A 1103 1.68 -23.24 -15.63
C ILE A 1103 0.20 -22.99 -15.85
N ALA A 1104 -0.23 -21.73 -15.78
CA ALA A 1104 -1.60 -21.31 -16.03
C ALA A 1104 -1.81 -20.98 -17.52
N ILE A 1105 -2.68 -21.72 -18.21
CA ILE A 1105 -3.04 -21.48 -19.62
C ILE A 1105 -4.56 -21.34 -19.74
N PRO A 1106 -5.11 -20.10 -19.75
CA PRO A 1106 -6.55 -19.88 -19.80
C PRO A 1106 -7.23 -20.38 -21.08
N ASP A 1107 -6.47 -20.60 -22.15
CA ASP A 1107 -7.00 -21.05 -23.44
C ASP A 1107 -7.41 -22.54 -23.41
N ALA A 1108 -8.71 -22.79 -23.49
CA ALA A 1108 -9.28 -24.12 -23.46
C ALA A 1108 -8.84 -24.99 -24.65
N ALA A 1109 -8.62 -24.40 -25.83
CA ALA A 1109 -8.18 -25.15 -27.00
C ALA A 1109 -6.77 -25.70 -26.83
N THR A 1110 -5.85 -24.88 -26.30
CA THR A 1110 -4.49 -25.29 -25.95
C THR A 1110 -4.49 -26.38 -24.88
N ILE A 1111 -5.30 -26.24 -23.83
CA ILE A 1111 -5.42 -27.28 -22.78
C ILE A 1111 -5.93 -28.60 -23.37
N GLN A 1112 -6.93 -28.56 -24.27
CA GLN A 1112 -7.42 -29.77 -24.96
C GLN A 1112 -6.35 -30.41 -25.84
N GLN A 1113 -5.53 -29.60 -26.52
CA GLN A 1113 -4.41 -30.12 -27.32
C GLN A 1113 -3.36 -30.81 -26.44
N LEU A 1114 -2.99 -30.20 -25.31
CA LEU A 1114 -2.05 -30.80 -24.34
C LEU A 1114 -2.62 -32.07 -23.69
N ALA A 1115 -3.92 -32.08 -23.40
CA ALA A 1115 -4.64 -33.24 -22.90
C ALA A 1115 -4.63 -34.39 -23.92
N ALA A 1116 -4.84 -34.10 -25.21
CA ALA A 1116 -4.79 -35.11 -26.28
C ALA A 1116 -3.39 -35.74 -26.45
N GLU A 1117 -2.33 -34.95 -26.26
CA GLU A 1117 -0.95 -35.47 -26.22
C GLU A 1117 -0.73 -36.40 -25.02
N ALA A 1118 -1.20 -35.98 -23.83
CA ALA A 1118 -1.12 -36.75 -22.61
C ALA A 1118 -1.93 -38.06 -22.71
N ASP A 1119 -3.17 -38.03 -23.21
CA ASP A 1119 -4.03 -39.20 -23.38
C ASP A 1119 -3.46 -40.21 -24.39
N ALA A 1120 -2.70 -39.73 -25.38
CA ALA A 1120 -1.98 -40.59 -26.30
C ALA A 1120 -0.68 -41.19 -25.73
N GLY A 1121 -0.34 -40.89 -24.47
CA GLY A 1121 0.86 -41.37 -23.81
C GLY A 1121 2.16 -40.80 -24.38
N ARG A 1122 2.11 -39.66 -25.07
CA ARG A 1122 3.29 -39.00 -25.66
C ARG A 1122 4.01 -38.14 -24.62
N GLU A 1123 5.31 -37.93 -24.82
CA GLU A 1123 6.10 -37.04 -23.97
C GLU A 1123 5.82 -35.57 -24.31
N LEU A 1124 5.83 -34.73 -23.27
CA LEU A 1124 5.86 -33.29 -23.41
C LEU A 1124 7.21 -32.76 -22.93
N GLU A 1125 7.69 -31.70 -23.58
CA GLU A 1125 8.84 -30.93 -23.15
C GLU A 1125 8.39 -29.55 -22.67
N VAL A 1126 8.67 -29.25 -21.39
CA VAL A 1126 8.45 -27.93 -20.79
C VAL A 1126 9.81 -27.24 -20.67
N ASP A 1127 10.01 -26.18 -21.44
CA ASP A 1127 11.24 -25.38 -21.46
C ASP A 1127 10.98 -24.06 -20.72
N LEU A 1128 11.42 -23.97 -19.45
CA LEU A 1128 11.24 -22.78 -18.61
C LEU A 1128 12.12 -21.61 -19.06
N VAL A 1129 13.29 -21.89 -19.66
CA VAL A 1129 14.22 -20.84 -20.09
C VAL A 1129 13.60 -20.00 -21.20
N ASN A 1130 13.00 -20.69 -22.18
CA ASN A 1130 12.31 -20.06 -23.32
C ASN A 1130 10.79 -19.92 -23.12
N GLN A 1131 10.25 -20.43 -22.01
CA GLN A 1131 8.83 -20.41 -21.63
C GLN A 1131 7.87 -21.00 -22.67
N ARG A 1132 8.20 -22.20 -23.16
CA ARG A 1132 7.45 -22.91 -24.20
C ARG A 1132 7.20 -24.37 -23.84
N ILE A 1133 6.11 -24.92 -24.37
CA ILE A 1133 5.77 -26.33 -24.30
C ILE A 1133 5.86 -26.92 -25.71
N ASN A 1134 6.63 -27.98 -25.87
CA ASN A 1134 6.83 -28.67 -27.14
C ASN A 1134 6.32 -30.11 -27.09
N ASP A 1135 5.92 -30.65 -28.23
CA ASP A 1135 5.61 -32.06 -28.41
C ASP A 1135 6.88 -32.93 -28.44
N ALA A 1136 6.70 -34.25 -28.52
CA ALA A 1136 7.82 -35.20 -28.62
C ALA A 1136 8.67 -35.03 -29.90
N ALA A 1137 8.14 -34.38 -30.94
CA ALA A 1137 8.86 -34.08 -32.19
C ALA A 1137 9.59 -32.72 -32.16
N GLY A 1138 9.44 -31.95 -31.08
CA GLY A 1138 10.01 -30.61 -30.91
C GLY A 1138 9.20 -29.49 -31.56
N ASN A 1139 7.98 -29.76 -32.03
CA ASN A 1139 7.07 -28.71 -32.48
C ASN A 1139 6.47 -27.99 -31.28
N LYS A 1140 6.34 -26.66 -31.39
CA LYS A 1140 5.76 -25.84 -30.34
C LYS A 1140 4.25 -26.10 -30.24
N LEU A 1141 3.78 -26.44 -29.05
CA LEU A 1141 2.36 -26.60 -28.71
C LEU A 1141 1.78 -25.33 -28.08
N ALA A 1142 2.52 -24.72 -27.15
CA ALA A 1142 2.05 -23.54 -26.39
C ALA A 1142 3.21 -22.67 -25.91
N ASP A 1143 2.94 -21.39 -25.69
CA ASP A 1143 3.80 -20.48 -24.93
C ASP A 1143 3.17 -20.25 -23.55
N PHE A 1144 3.99 -19.95 -22.55
CA PHE A 1144 3.53 -19.58 -21.22
C PHE A 1144 4.37 -18.45 -20.62
N GLU A 1145 3.95 -17.91 -19.48
CA GLU A 1145 4.68 -16.87 -18.78
C GLU A 1145 4.85 -17.23 -17.29
N VAL A 1146 6.09 -17.08 -16.82
CA VAL A 1146 6.52 -17.16 -15.44
C VAL A 1146 7.27 -15.88 -15.13
N GLU A 1147 6.85 -15.27 -14.04
CA GLU A 1147 7.44 -14.05 -13.52
C GLU A 1147 8.96 -14.20 -13.28
N GLU A 1148 9.74 -13.18 -13.67
CA GLU A 1148 11.20 -13.25 -13.82
C GLU A 1148 11.92 -13.63 -12.51
N PHE A 1149 11.46 -13.16 -11.34
CA PHE A 1149 12.03 -13.55 -10.05
C PHE A 1149 11.83 -15.04 -9.77
N ARG A 1150 10.60 -15.56 -9.92
CA ARG A 1150 10.31 -17.00 -9.77
C ARG A 1150 11.10 -17.85 -10.74
N LYS A 1151 11.16 -17.42 -12.01
CA LYS A 1151 11.96 -18.07 -13.05
C LYS A 1151 13.43 -18.10 -12.65
N HIS A 1152 13.99 -17.00 -12.18
CA HIS A 1152 15.37 -16.90 -11.73
C HIS A 1152 15.64 -17.81 -10.51
N CYS A 1153 14.74 -17.87 -9.53
CA CYS A 1153 14.84 -18.77 -8.39
C CYS A 1153 14.84 -20.24 -8.83
N LEU A 1154 13.93 -20.64 -9.71
CA LEU A 1154 13.83 -22.01 -10.23
C LEU A 1154 15.05 -22.40 -11.07
N ILE A 1155 15.52 -21.55 -11.98
CA ILE A 1155 16.68 -21.83 -12.85
C ILE A 1155 17.97 -21.96 -12.03
N ASN A 1156 18.13 -21.12 -11.00
CA ASN A 1156 19.36 -21.06 -10.22
C ASN A 1156 19.32 -21.87 -8.92
N GLY A 1157 18.16 -22.38 -8.53
CA GLY A 1157 17.99 -23.15 -7.29
C GLY A 1157 18.20 -22.30 -6.04
N LEU A 1158 17.64 -21.09 -6.00
CA LEU A 1158 17.89 -20.12 -4.92
C LEU A 1158 16.87 -20.24 -3.79
N ASP A 1159 17.36 -20.12 -2.55
CA ASP A 1159 16.54 -19.89 -1.34
C ASP A 1159 16.13 -18.41 -1.26
N ASP A 1160 14.83 -18.16 -1.19
CA ASP A 1160 14.25 -16.81 -1.16
C ASP A 1160 14.42 -16.11 0.20
N ILE A 1161 14.59 -16.88 1.29
CA ILE A 1161 14.90 -16.32 2.62
C ILE A 1161 16.28 -15.67 2.59
N GLY A 1162 17.27 -16.37 2.02
CA GLY A 1162 18.62 -15.84 1.85
C GLY A 1162 18.67 -14.54 1.05
N LEU A 1163 17.88 -14.43 -0.02
CA LEU A 1163 17.75 -13.19 -0.81
C LEU A 1163 17.09 -12.07 -0.01
N THR A 1164 16.03 -12.37 0.74
CA THR A 1164 15.31 -11.38 1.56
C THR A 1164 16.19 -10.84 2.69
N MET A 1165 17.02 -11.70 3.28
CA MET A 1165 17.99 -11.29 4.31
C MET A 1165 19.03 -10.30 3.80
N GLN A 1166 19.29 -10.22 2.48
CA GLN A 1166 20.13 -9.15 1.92
C GLN A 1166 19.47 -7.75 2.05
N MET A 1167 18.16 -7.71 2.26
CA MET A 1167 17.37 -6.48 2.44
C MET A 1167 17.14 -6.14 3.92
N GLU A 1168 17.85 -6.79 4.85
CA GLU A 1168 17.64 -6.64 6.30
C GLU A 1168 17.68 -5.18 6.77
N SER A 1169 18.54 -4.34 6.18
CA SER A 1169 18.63 -2.92 6.53
C SER A 1169 17.34 -2.15 6.23
N LEU A 1170 16.62 -2.50 5.15
CA LEU A 1170 15.33 -1.93 4.80
C LEU A 1170 14.25 -2.40 5.78
N ILE A 1171 14.26 -3.69 6.12
CA ILE A 1171 13.32 -4.27 7.10
C ILE A 1171 13.48 -3.59 8.46
N ARG A 1172 14.72 -3.45 8.97
CA ARG A 1172 15.00 -2.77 10.26
C ARG A 1172 14.57 -1.31 10.25
N LYS A 1173 14.77 -0.61 9.14
CA LYS A 1173 14.33 0.78 8.98
C LYS A 1173 12.80 0.87 9.05
N PHE A 1174 12.10 -0.03 8.35
CA PHE A 1174 10.64 -0.11 8.36
C PHE A 1174 10.11 -0.41 9.77
N GLU A 1175 10.69 -1.40 10.46
CA GLU A 1175 10.37 -1.73 11.86
C GLU A 1175 10.52 -0.52 12.79
N GLY A 1176 11.64 0.20 12.71
CA GLY A 1176 11.85 1.40 13.51
C GLY A 1176 10.87 2.54 13.19
N GLN A 1177 10.33 2.60 11.97
CA GLN A 1177 9.24 3.52 11.63
C GLN A 1177 7.93 3.08 12.26
N ARG A 1178 7.54 1.81 12.10
CA ARG A 1178 6.30 1.23 12.66
C ARG A 1178 6.23 1.38 14.16
N THR A 1179 7.30 1.07 14.89
CA THR A 1179 7.36 1.27 16.36
C THR A 1179 7.09 2.70 16.79
N ARG A 1180 7.49 3.71 15.99
CA ARG A 1180 7.24 5.13 16.31
C ARG A 1180 5.83 5.59 15.93
N GLU A 1181 5.35 5.14 14.78
CA GLU A 1181 4.08 5.60 14.21
C GLU A 1181 2.88 4.87 14.79
N THR A 1182 3.01 3.56 14.96
CA THR A 1182 1.96 2.63 15.41
C THR A 1182 2.49 1.73 16.55
N PRO A 1183 2.89 2.30 17.70
CA PRO A 1183 3.50 1.54 18.81
C PRO A 1183 2.61 0.41 19.35
N TRP A 1184 1.29 0.52 19.21
CA TRP A 1184 0.34 -0.52 19.62
C TRP A 1184 0.41 -1.78 18.77
N LEU A 1185 1.12 -1.72 17.64
CA LEU A 1185 1.41 -2.88 16.80
C LEU A 1185 2.69 -3.59 17.24
N ASP A 1186 3.47 -3.06 18.16
CA ASP A 1186 4.56 -3.84 18.75
C ASP A 1186 3.99 -4.87 19.73
N GLY A 1187 4.37 -6.14 19.56
CA GLY A 1187 3.90 -7.26 20.38
C GLY A 1187 4.40 -7.27 21.84
N SER A 1188 4.88 -6.12 22.32
CA SER A 1188 5.51 -5.95 23.63
C SER A 1188 4.58 -6.21 24.81
N GLY A 1189 3.26 -6.27 24.60
CA GLY A 1189 2.27 -6.56 25.65
C GLY A 1189 2.51 -7.89 26.36
N TYR A 1190 3.00 -8.92 25.65
CA TYR A 1190 3.37 -10.21 26.24
C TYR A 1190 4.81 -10.27 26.76
N LEU A 1191 5.72 -9.47 26.21
CA LEU A 1191 7.11 -9.41 26.67
C LEU A 1191 7.29 -8.57 27.96
N LYS A 1192 6.48 -7.53 28.16
CA LYS A 1192 6.59 -6.60 29.32
C LYS A 1192 6.34 -7.25 30.69
N ARG A 1193 5.76 -8.45 30.76
CA ARG A 1193 5.58 -9.21 32.02
C ARG A 1193 6.86 -9.89 32.52
N GLN A 1194 8.04 -9.56 31.97
CA GLN A 1194 9.32 -10.03 32.48
C GLN A 1194 9.80 -9.36 33.77
N ASN A 1195 9.33 -8.15 34.15
CA ASN A 1195 10.03 -7.31 35.14
C ASN A 1195 9.25 -6.88 36.39
N GLY A 1196 8.21 -7.61 36.82
CA GLY A 1196 7.58 -7.31 38.11
C GLY A 1196 6.39 -8.21 38.41
N ASN A 1197 6.66 -9.30 39.12
CA ASN A 1197 5.72 -10.20 39.81
C ASN A 1197 4.41 -10.55 39.05
N GLY A 1198 4.43 -11.69 38.34
CA GLY A 1198 3.21 -12.40 37.94
C GLY A 1198 3.24 -12.98 36.52
N THR A 1199 3.68 -14.25 36.40
CA THR A 1199 3.67 -15.15 35.23
C THR A 1199 4.17 -14.54 33.92
N GLY A 1200 5.37 -14.97 33.50
CA GLY A 1200 5.96 -14.65 32.19
C GLY A 1200 5.13 -15.16 31.01
N PRO A 1201 5.67 -15.22 29.76
CA PRO A 1201 5.03 -16.01 28.72
C PRO A 1201 4.69 -17.39 29.30
N ALA A 1202 3.58 -17.99 28.90
CA ALA A 1202 3.20 -19.34 29.34
C ALA A 1202 4.27 -20.33 28.82
N MET A 1203 5.40 -20.40 29.53
CA MET A 1203 6.50 -21.29 29.31
C MET A 1203 6.02 -22.64 29.81
N VAL A 1204 5.77 -23.55 28.88
CA VAL A 1204 5.52 -24.94 29.19
C VAL A 1204 6.78 -25.49 29.87
N GLU A 1205 6.66 -25.95 31.11
CA GLU A 1205 7.68 -26.83 31.67
C GLU A 1205 7.68 -28.11 30.84
N ALA A 1206 8.84 -28.46 30.27
CA ALA A 1206 8.91 -29.61 29.37
C ALA A 1206 8.56 -30.88 30.13
N ALA A 1207 7.66 -31.71 29.59
CA ALA A 1207 7.50 -33.06 30.08
C ALA A 1207 8.86 -33.77 30.01
N PRO A 1208 9.35 -34.37 31.11
CA PRO A 1208 10.65 -35.02 31.12
C PRO A 1208 10.67 -36.17 30.10
N VAL A 1209 11.73 -36.23 29.30
CA VAL A 1209 11.93 -37.28 28.29
C VAL A 1209 11.74 -38.66 28.94
N PRO A 1210 10.93 -39.57 28.33
CA PRO A 1210 10.71 -40.90 28.89
C PRO A 1210 12.05 -41.62 29.12
N LYS A 1211 12.27 -42.07 30.35
CA LYS A 1211 13.45 -42.84 30.72
C LYS A 1211 13.14 -44.33 30.62
N THR A 1212 14.09 -45.14 30.19
CA THR A 1212 13.98 -46.59 30.37
C THR A 1212 13.97 -46.93 31.86
N ASN A 1213 13.57 -48.15 32.22
CA ASN A 1213 13.64 -48.68 33.59
C ASN A 1213 15.07 -48.65 34.18
N ARG A 1214 16.07 -48.34 33.36
CA ARG A 1214 17.51 -48.21 33.71
C ARG A 1214 17.98 -46.75 33.74
N GLY A 1215 17.11 -45.77 33.54
CA GLY A 1215 17.41 -44.34 33.65
C GLY A 1215 18.01 -43.70 32.40
N GLU A 1216 18.10 -44.42 31.29
CA GLU A 1216 18.61 -43.89 30.01
C GLU A 1216 17.55 -43.02 29.33
N ILE A 1217 17.98 -41.85 28.85
CA ILE A 1217 17.14 -40.87 28.15
C ILE A 1217 16.93 -41.38 26.72
N LYS A 1218 15.69 -41.61 26.30
CA LYS A 1218 15.39 -41.98 24.91
C LYS A 1218 15.49 -40.76 24.00
N GLY A 1219 16.48 -40.72 23.13
CA GLY A 1219 16.81 -39.54 22.31
C GLY A 1219 15.98 -39.38 21.03
N GLU A 1220 15.31 -40.43 20.56
CA GLU A 1220 14.57 -40.40 19.29
C GLU A 1220 13.07 -40.71 19.46
N PRO A 1221 12.16 -39.96 18.81
CA PRO A 1221 10.71 -40.16 18.93
C PRO A 1221 10.19 -41.53 18.50
N LEU A 1222 10.95 -42.27 17.68
CA LEU A 1222 10.62 -43.64 17.26
C LEU A 1222 10.92 -44.69 18.35
N GLU A 1223 11.75 -44.34 19.34
CA GLU A 1223 12.09 -45.22 20.46
C GLU A 1223 11.21 -44.98 21.69
N TRP A 1224 10.49 -43.85 21.75
CA TRP A 1224 9.57 -43.47 22.84
C TRP A 1224 8.43 -44.48 22.97
#